data_AF-A0A917S2Z8-F1
#
_entry.id   AF-A0A917S2Z8-F1
#
_cell.length_a   1.000
_cell.length_b   1.000
_cell.length_c   1.000
_cell.angle_alpha   90.00
_cell.angle_beta   90.00
_cell.angle_gamma   90.00
#
_symmetry.space_group_name_H-M   'P 1'
#
loop_
_entity.id
_entity.type
_entity.pdbx_description
1 polymer ?
#
loop_
_entity_poly.entity_id
_entity_poly.type
_entity_poly.pdbx_seq_one_letter_code
_entity_poly.pdbx_strand_id
1 'polypeptide(L)'
;MESSSPARAIRRVLARLNRLRPTGRAAVPEADRADRADRADRADRADRQQTAPDVPEPAHLVARLTRAHWTERDGGSVLAIEGSAWRRGGAQDGSAVTAVQWQSEGRELAFEVEPLTSGSINYHSRMPAVDRSTAGFVATLAVEGLRQAIADSVDRDELAELRGAVRITVTDRQGPLTGSFGSRDESGSAGQLQSCYLGDRAVAQPSWDAERGLVLTLARRAAVAERIRLTGARLEASILMHPEFPAVGAMLRQGEQIRTLTAHATDGELQIYDDLSDLVPGTEDPPAVVRYLHVVDDRGRTRHVHWQGPLDQPARQPSADLPQLAVHYGAGGVIRIDANRALLLADTIAIAGDAAQIQLTIEGTALAVSDEPGDWRLVGGRSDLVAATVELDRATGRFSTAFTVLAVPEWGTRAMPLPTTTFELSVATVSACGPSDPDAPADSRPDRIRAGVDQRLGQRLPLTLQTTGNRIVAHRAKGARLELSVGVPLPDGARSGYQKQRLEVMHRDWSGPLVDAVLYNSFNGKAANDNTRAVHDELLRRSPGLRRLWTVADLSVEVPEGSEPVILWSEAWWRALSESRYVVTNCWMPAKYQRRDDQQLLQTWHGTPLKLLGFDRIGTNRGEAYRSKTRHEVAQWSALIAQNRFSRDVFRSAYCYQGQILEIGYPRNDVLSSAGSGAADAGSDIAAAVRDRLGIGADELVVLYTPTWREGSGSIFAELDLEAVQRSLGATGRLLVRGHVNTIKHGGRVGGSVLDVTLYPELADLYLASDVMITDYSSTMFDFSVTGKPMIFFVPDIGEYTGRRRGTYFDLGAEAPGPLLRTTDEVIATLADLPAVADRYADRYRRWRQKFNPYDDGQASRRAVDALLRQ
;
A
#
# COMPACT_ATOMS: atom_id res chain seq x y z
N MET A 1 -65.39 -26.02 -0.69
CA MET A 1 -66.05 -24.71 -0.58
C MET A 1 -65.40 -24.00 0.59
N GLU A 2 -64.30 -23.31 0.34
CA GLU A 2 -64.27 -21.86 0.01
C GLU A 2 -64.68 -21.01 1.21
N SER A 3 -64.02 -19.92 1.57
CA SER A 3 -62.79 -19.27 1.13
C SER A 3 -62.54 -18.15 2.15
N SER A 4 -61.30 -17.85 2.51
CA SER A 4 -60.89 -16.45 2.69
C SER A 4 -59.36 -16.35 2.68
N SER A 5 -58.89 -15.57 1.72
CA SER A 5 -57.52 -15.56 1.20
C SER A 5 -56.54 -14.70 2.04
N PRO A 6 -55.21 -14.98 1.97
CA PRO A 6 -54.13 -14.25 2.65
C PRO A 6 -53.93 -12.78 2.21
N ALA A 7 -54.72 -12.29 1.25
CA ALA A 7 -54.58 -10.95 0.67
C ALA A 7 -54.98 -9.78 1.61
N ARG A 8 -55.56 -10.06 2.79
CA ARG A 8 -56.07 -9.01 3.71
C ARG A 8 -55.05 -8.55 4.76
N ALA A 9 -54.03 -9.36 5.06
CA ALA A 9 -52.94 -9.00 5.98
C ALA A 9 -51.89 -8.08 5.32
N ILE A 10 -51.64 -8.29 4.02
CA ILE A 10 -50.62 -7.54 3.23
C ILE A 10 -51.09 -6.10 2.92
N ARG A 11 -52.41 -5.84 2.81
CA ARG A 11 -52.95 -4.49 2.57
C ARG A 11 -52.90 -3.55 3.79
N ARG A 12 -52.75 -4.06 5.02
CA ARG A 12 -52.65 -3.21 6.23
C ARG A 12 -51.22 -2.77 6.56
N VAL A 13 -50.21 -3.48 6.06
CA VAL A 13 -48.80 -3.09 6.21
C VAL A 13 -48.40 -2.05 5.16
N LEU A 14 -48.90 -2.18 3.93
CA LEU A 14 -48.61 -1.25 2.82
C LEU A 14 -49.28 0.13 2.93
N ALA A 15 -50.34 0.28 3.74
CA ALA A 15 -51.00 1.56 3.98
C ALA A 15 -50.29 2.46 5.02
N ARG A 16 -49.30 1.94 5.75
CA ARG A 16 -48.56 2.67 6.79
C ARG A 16 -47.20 3.19 6.32
N LEU A 17 -46.73 2.78 5.13
CA LEU A 17 -45.45 3.17 4.54
C LEU A 17 -45.54 4.33 3.53
N ASN A 18 -46.74 4.84 3.23
CA ASN A 18 -46.98 5.87 2.20
C ASN A 18 -47.22 7.30 2.75
N ARG A 19 -46.86 7.58 4.00
CA ARG A 19 -46.86 8.94 4.56
C ARG A 19 -45.47 9.26 5.07
N LEU A 20 -44.67 9.89 4.21
CA LEU A 20 -43.58 10.86 4.49
C LEU A 20 -42.68 10.96 3.25
N ARG A 21 -42.99 11.91 2.35
CA ARG A 21 -42.00 12.51 1.44
C ARG A 21 -41.80 13.97 1.85
N PRO A 22 -40.57 14.48 1.78
CA PRO A 22 -40.39 15.82 1.22
C PRO A 22 -39.28 15.89 0.16
N THR A 23 -39.67 16.44 -0.99
CA THR A 23 -38.98 17.47 -1.81
C THR A 23 -37.44 17.51 -1.92
N GLY A 24 -36.94 17.10 -3.08
CA GLY A 24 -36.07 17.85 -4.00
C GLY A 24 -34.91 18.70 -3.47
N ARG A 25 -33.69 18.10 -3.48
CA ARG A 25 -32.42 18.77 -3.79
C ARG A 25 -31.36 17.69 -4.08
N ALA A 26 -30.62 17.83 -5.18
CA ALA A 26 -29.60 16.87 -5.59
C ALA A 26 -28.51 16.71 -4.51
N ALA A 27 -28.34 15.49 -4.00
CA ALA A 27 -27.40 15.13 -2.96
C ALA A 27 -26.21 14.36 -3.54
N VAL A 28 -25.01 14.82 -3.19
CA VAL A 28 -23.72 14.15 -3.40
C VAL A 28 -23.70 12.83 -2.58
N PRO A 29 -23.10 11.72 -3.05
CA PRO A 29 -23.17 10.42 -2.37
C PRO A 29 -22.67 10.44 -0.92
N GLU A 30 -23.45 9.85 -0.01
CA GLU A 30 -23.26 9.80 1.46
C GLU A 30 -21.97 9.09 1.91
N ALA A 31 -21.39 8.22 1.07
CA ALA A 31 -20.16 7.49 1.37
C ALA A 31 -18.93 8.41 1.55
N ASP A 32 -18.94 9.58 0.91
CA ASP A 32 -17.80 10.53 0.91
C ASP A 32 -17.85 11.53 2.09
N ARG A 33 -19.04 11.70 2.70
CA ARG A 33 -19.22 12.50 3.93
C ARG A 33 -18.81 11.73 5.18
N ALA A 34 -19.07 10.43 5.22
CA ALA A 34 -18.66 9.57 6.33
C ALA A 34 -17.12 9.46 6.41
N ASP A 35 -16.43 9.31 5.28
CA ASP A 35 -14.96 9.18 5.26
C ASP A 35 -14.22 10.51 5.51
N ARG A 36 -14.83 11.66 5.16
CA ARG A 36 -14.30 13.00 5.50
C ARG A 36 -14.58 13.39 6.95
N ALA A 37 -15.76 13.04 7.48
CA ALA A 37 -16.07 13.24 8.90
C ALA A 37 -15.17 12.35 9.78
N ASP A 38 -14.92 11.11 9.39
CA ASP A 38 -14.06 10.19 10.15
C ASP A 38 -12.57 10.58 10.07
N ARG A 39 -12.11 11.20 8.98
CA ARG A 39 -10.75 11.79 8.89
C ARG A 39 -10.60 13.11 9.65
N ALA A 40 -11.62 13.96 9.63
CA ALA A 40 -11.64 15.18 10.43
C ALA A 40 -11.71 14.86 11.92
N ASP A 41 -12.53 13.88 12.33
CA ASP A 41 -12.67 13.45 13.73
C ASP A 41 -11.41 12.70 14.22
N ARG A 42 -10.69 11.97 13.35
CA ARG A 42 -9.37 11.39 13.67
C ARG A 42 -8.26 12.44 13.80
N ALA A 43 -8.27 13.48 12.96
CA ALA A 43 -7.32 14.58 13.05
C ALA A 43 -7.58 15.46 14.29
N ASP A 44 -8.85 15.72 14.59
CA ASP A 44 -9.26 16.51 15.76
C ASP A 44 -9.09 15.72 17.08
N ARG A 45 -9.22 14.37 17.06
CA ARG A 45 -8.82 13.51 18.19
C ARG A 45 -7.30 13.43 18.37
N ALA A 46 -6.52 13.46 17.30
CA ALA A 46 -5.06 13.46 17.38
C ALA A 46 -4.51 14.79 17.92
N ASP A 47 -5.13 15.92 17.59
CA ASP A 47 -4.77 17.24 18.12
C ASP A 47 -5.27 17.44 19.57
N ARG A 48 -6.48 16.98 19.91
CA ARG A 48 -6.99 17.02 21.30
C ARG A 48 -6.24 16.11 22.26
N GLN A 49 -5.60 15.03 21.78
CA GLN A 49 -4.71 14.19 22.59
C GLN A 49 -3.33 14.80 22.83
N GLN A 50 -2.94 15.88 22.13
CA GLN A 50 -1.67 16.58 22.39
C GLN A 50 -1.80 17.73 23.41
N THR A 51 -3.01 18.15 23.79
CA THR A 51 -3.22 19.32 24.66
C THR A 51 -4.12 19.07 25.87
N ALA A 52 -4.43 17.81 26.21
CA ALA A 52 -5.12 17.50 27.47
C ALA A 52 -4.11 17.47 28.63
N PRO A 53 -4.38 18.14 29.77
CA PRO A 53 -3.54 18.03 30.95
C PRO A 53 -3.53 16.57 31.46
N ASP A 54 -2.34 16.05 31.76
CA ASP A 54 -2.09 14.70 32.31
C ASP A 54 -2.91 14.47 33.58
N VAL A 55 -4.08 13.85 33.44
CA VAL A 55 -4.67 13.05 34.50
C VAL A 55 -3.95 11.70 34.43
N PRO A 56 -3.29 11.21 35.50
CA PRO A 56 -2.64 9.92 35.48
C PRO A 56 -3.68 8.83 35.20
N GLU A 57 -3.71 8.32 33.97
CA GLU A 57 -4.52 7.14 33.64
C GLU A 57 -4.07 5.96 34.52
N PRO A 58 -5.00 5.11 34.98
CA PRO A 58 -4.64 3.95 35.78
C PRO A 58 -3.66 3.03 35.03
N ALA A 59 -2.75 2.42 35.79
CA ALA A 59 -1.78 1.47 35.25
C ALA A 59 -2.50 0.33 34.53
N HIS A 60 -2.25 0.19 33.23
CA HIS A 60 -2.81 -0.88 32.43
C HIS A 60 -1.74 -1.55 31.57
N LEU A 61 -1.99 -2.82 31.28
CA LEU A 61 -1.13 -3.66 30.47
C LEU A 61 -1.30 -3.27 29.00
N VAL A 62 -0.19 -3.05 28.32
CA VAL A 62 -0.11 -2.98 26.85
C VAL A 62 0.46 -4.31 26.39
N ALA A 63 -0.39 -5.17 25.83
CA ALA A 63 0.03 -6.46 25.29
C ALA A 63 -0.43 -6.63 23.84
N ARG A 64 0.46 -7.16 23.01
CA ARG A 64 0.23 -7.42 21.59
C ARG A 64 0.62 -8.85 21.23
N LEU A 65 -0.30 -9.57 20.59
CA LEU A 65 -0.06 -10.90 20.04
C LEU A 65 0.49 -10.78 18.60
N THR A 66 1.68 -11.31 18.33
CA THR A 66 2.32 -11.24 17.00
C THR A 66 2.13 -12.53 16.22
N ARG A 67 2.23 -13.68 16.88
CA ARG A 67 1.96 -14.99 16.28
C ARG A 67 1.17 -15.87 17.23
N ALA A 68 0.32 -16.73 16.65
CA ALA A 68 -0.35 -17.79 17.38
C ALA A 68 -0.60 -18.96 16.43
N HIS A 69 -0.13 -20.15 16.78
CA HIS A 69 -0.31 -21.34 15.95
C HIS A 69 -0.24 -22.59 16.81
N TRP A 70 -0.83 -23.67 16.29
CA TRP A 70 -0.69 -25.00 16.86
C TRP A 70 0.52 -25.69 16.23
N THR A 71 1.31 -26.39 17.01
CA THR A 71 2.52 -27.07 16.53
C THR A 71 2.80 -28.34 17.35
N GLU A 72 3.63 -29.25 16.84
CA GLU A 72 4.05 -30.46 17.54
C GLU A 72 5.37 -30.21 18.28
N ARG A 73 5.46 -30.57 19.55
CA ARG A 73 6.67 -30.46 20.39
C ARG A 73 6.79 -31.70 21.28
N ASP A 74 7.96 -32.34 21.30
CA ASP A 74 8.28 -33.48 22.17
C ASP A 74 7.25 -34.64 22.13
N GLY A 75 6.64 -34.88 20.96
CA GLY A 75 5.65 -35.95 20.75
C GLY A 75 4.21 -35.59 21.14
N GLY A 76 3.90 -34.32 21.39
CA GLY A 76 2.52 -33.85 21.60
C GLY A 76 2.24 -32.46 21.03
N SER A 77 0.96 -32.16 20.78
CA SER A 77 0.53 -30.88 20.23
C SER A 77 0.53 -29.77 21.30
N VAL A 78 0.97 -28.58 20.92
CA VAL A 78 1.00 -27.38 21.78
C VAL A 78 0.41 -26.17 21.05
N LEU A 79 -0.17 -25.24 21.83
CA LEU A 79 -0.46 -23.89 21.37
C LEU A 79 0.77 -23.01 21.63
N ALA A 80 1.43 -22.54 20.58
CA ALA A 80 2.52 -21.58 20.68
C ALA A 80 2.00 -20.17 20.36
N ILE A 81 2.22 -19.23 21.29
CA ILE A 81 1.94 -17.81 21.10
C ILE A 81 3.21 -16.99 21.26
N GLU A 82 3.35 -15.97 20.42
CA GLU A 82 4.43 -14.99 20.49
C GLU A 82 3.81 -13.62 20.64
N GLY A 83 4.43 -12.78 21.47
CA GLY A 83 3.95 -11.43 21.66
C GLY A 83 4.90 -10.56 22.44
N SER A 84 4.40 -9.39 22.80
CA SER A 84 5.08 -8.46 23.70
C SER A 84 4.10 -7.88 24.69
N ALA A 85 4.54 -7.63 25.92
CA ALA A 85 3.71 -7.05 26.95
C ALA A 85 4.51 -6.17 27.90
N TRP A 86 3.93 -5.03 28.28
CA TRP A 86 4.53 -4.10 29.23
C TRP A 86 3.48 -3.21 29.93
N ARG A 87 3.86 -2.58 31.05
CA ARG A 87 3.03 -1.57 31.72
C ARG A 87 3.07 -0.24 30.96
N ARG A 88 1.91 0.37 30.65
CA ARG A 88 1.88 1.71 30.03
C ARG A 88 2.52 2.74 30.96
N GLY A 89 3.34 3.62 30.39
CA GLY A 89 4.07 4.63 31.16
C GLY A 89 5.24 4.08 31.99
N GLY A 90 5.43 2.76 32.04
CA GLY A 90 6.60 2.15 32.68
C GLY A 90 7.89 2.59 31.99
N ALA A 91 8.89 2.95 32.79
CA ALA A 91 10.23 3.32 32.35
C ALA A 91 10.94 2.15 31.64
N GLN A 92 12.12 2.44 31.07
CA GLN A 92 13.00 1.55 30.31
C GLN A 92 13.37 0.21 31.00
N ASP A 93 13.12 0.08 32.30
CA ASP A 93 13.75 -0.93 33.14
C ASP A 93 12.88 -2.17 33.41
N GLY A 94 13.27 -3.28 32.78
CA GLY A 94 13.13 -4.63 33.38
C GLY A 94 11.73 -5.24 33.44
N SER A 95 10.76 -4.72 32.67
CA SER A 95 9.47 -5.41 32.50
C SER A 95 9.69 -6.76 31.82
N ALA A 96 9.53 -7.84 32.58
CA ALA A 96 9.57 -9.20 32.05
C ALA A 96 8.17 -9.82 32.13
N VAL A 97 7.79 -10.56 31.09
CA VAL A 97 6.61 -11.43 31.16
C VAL A 97 6.99 -12.62 32.02
N THR A 98 6.41 -12.71 33.20
CA THR A 98 6.75 -13.74 34.20
C THR A 98 5.74 -14.87 34.24
N ALA A 99 4.52 -14.65 33.73
CA ALA A 99 3.52 -15.70 33.59
C ALA A 99 2.56 -15.40 32.45
N VAL A 100 2.12 -16.46 31.77
CA VAL A 100 1.00 -16.44 30.85
C VAL A 100 0.10 -17.61 31.21
N GLN A 101 -1.20 -17.37 31.34
CA GLN A 101 -2.15 -18.37 31.82
C GLN A 101 -3.46 -18.29 31.04
N TRP A 102 -4.07 -19.43 30.75
CA TRP A 102 -5.48 -19.50 30.37
C TRP A 102 -6.34 -19.59 31.63
N GLN A 103 -7.33 -18.72 31.78
CA GLN A 103 -8.20 -18.65 32.96
C GLN A 103 -9.68 -18.80 32.56
N SER A 104 -10.39 -19.73 33.19
CA SER A 104 -11.83 -19.96 33.00
C SER A 104 -12.47 -20.51 34.28
N GLU A 105 -13.51 -19.87 34.81
CA GLU A 105 -14.36 -20.40 35.90
C GLU A 105 -13.60 -21.04 37.08
N GLY A 106 -12.56 -20.37 37.58
CA GLY A 106 -11.74 -20.86 38.70
C GLY A 106 -10.66 -21.89 38.33
N ARG A 107 -10.55 -22.27 37.04
CA ARG A 107 -9.47 -23.07 36.48
C ARG A 107 -8.38 -22.17 35.90
N GLU A 108 -7.13 -22.57 36.07
CA GLU A 108 -5.96 -21.91 35.50
C GLU A 108 -5.02 -22.94 34.88
N LEU A 109 -4.60 -22.69 33.64
CA LEU A 109 -3.57 -23.47 32.95
C LEU A 109 -2.40 -22.56 32.61
N ALA A 110 -1.21 -22.86 33.13
CA ALA A 110 -0.01 -22.08 32.88
C ALA A 110 0.64 -22.45 31.53
N PHE A 111 1.10 -21.44 30.81
CA PHE A 111 1.99 -21.61 29.68
C PHE A 111 3.43 -21.63 30.19
N GLU A 112 4.30 -22.38 29.52
CA GLU A 112 5.74 -22.24 29.65
C GLU A 112 6.16 -20.97 28.90
N VAL A 113 6.88 -20.06 29.58
CA VAL A 113 7.23 -18.73 29.03
C VAL A 113 8.73 -18.62 28.85
N GLU A 114 9.14 -18.28 27.63
CA GLU A 114 10.53 -18.01 27.25
C GLU A 114 10.66 -16.51 26.85
N PRO A 115 11.59 -15.74 27.46
CA PRO A 115 11.81 -14.34 27.08
C PRO A 115 12.31 -14.20 25.64
N LEU A 116 11.81 -13.19 24.92
CA LEU A 116 12.23 -12.87 23.55
C LEU A 116 12.72 -11.42 23.49
N THR A 117 13.97 -11.23 23.06
CA THR A 117 14.51 -9.89 22.78
C THR A 117 14.49 -9.61 21.28
N SER A 118 13.74 -8.58 20.86
CA SER A 118 13.67 -8.17 19.46
C SER A 118 13.41 -6.66 19.31
N GLY A 119 14.23 -5.99 18.51
CA GLY A 119 14.00 -4.58 18.16
C GLY A 119 12.69 -4.33 17.40
N SER A 120 12.10 -5.35 16.76
CA SER A 120 10.80 -5.21 16.08
C SER A 120 9.66 -4.85 17.03
N ILE A 121 9.79 -5.12 18.34
CA ILE A 121 8.79 -4.75 19.33
C ILE A 121 8.61 -3.22 19.38
N ASN A 122 9.71 -2.47 19.21
CA ASN A 122 9.66 -1.01 19.15
C ASN A 122 8.92 -0.48 17.92
N TYR A 123 8.81 -1.26 16.85
CA TYR A 123 8.10 -0.86 15.63
C TYR A 123 6.61 -0.63 15.90
N HIS A 124 6.02 -1.38 16.85
CA HIS A 124 4.61 -1.28 17.22
C HIS A 124 4.36 -0.41 18.46
N SER A 125 5.42 0.07 19.12
CA SER A 125 5.31 0.95 20.28
C SER A 125 4.82 2.33 19.86
N ARG A 126 3.78 2.83 20.54
CA ARG A 126 3.30 4.22 20.39
C ARG A 126 4.12 5.23 21.18
N MET A 127 5.13 4.78 21.94
CA MET A 127 6.02 5.62 22.74
C MET A 127 7.44 5.54 22.16
N PRO A 128 7.83 6.48 21.30
CA PRO A 128 9.13 6.47 20.63
C PRO A 128 10.32 6.72 21.59
N ALA A 129 10.09 7.13 22.85
CA ALA A 129 11.19 7.47 23.75
C ALA A 129 11.75 6.26 24.54
N VAL A 130 11.09 5.11 24.50
CA VAL A 130 11.42 3.97 25.38
C VAL A 130 11.75 2.74 24.55
N ASP A 131 12.91 2.12 24.85
CA ASP A 131 13.26 0.83 24.28
C ASP A 131 12.44 -0.28 24.95
N ARG A 132 11.72 -1.06 24.14
CA ARG A 132 10.88 -2.20 24.53
C ARG A 132 11.41 -3.51 23.95
N SER A 133 12.64 -3.53 23.44
CA SER A 133 13.20 -4.70 22.75
C SER A 133 13.21 -5.96 23.62
N THR A 134 13.28 -5.84 24.95
CA THR A 134 13.28 -6.96 25.90
C THR A 134 11.88 -7.38 26.39
N ALA A 135 10.81 -6.71 25.96
CA ALA A 135 9.44 -6.94 26.44
C ALA A 135 8.72 -8.08 25.71
N GLY A 136 9.44 -8.87 24.92
CA GLY A 136 8.89 -9.97 24.12
C GLY A 136 8.88 -11.29 24.88
N PHE A 137 8.03 -12.20 24.42
CA PHE A 137 7.98 -13.57 24.93
C PHE A 137 7.47 -14.54 23.87
N VAL A 138 7.86 -15.80 24.02
CA VAL A 138 7.19 -16.97 23.45
C VAL A 138 6.56 -17.72 24.61
N ALA A 139 5.30 -18.13 24.47
CA ALA A 139 4.60 -18.92 25.48
C ALA A 139 3.96 -20.15 24.83
N THR A 140 4.16 -21.32 25.44
CA THR A 140 3.61 -22.60 24.96
C THR A 140 2.69 -23.26 25.97
N LEU A 141 1.52 -23.72 25.53
CA LEU A 141 0.57 -24.48 26.35
C LEU A 141 0.33 -25.85 25.72
N ALA A 142 0.52 -26.92 26.51
CA ALA A 142 0.23 -28.28 26.06
C ALA A 142 -1.27 -28.49 25.82
N VAL A 143 -1.62 -29.08 24.68
CA VAL A 143 -3.01 -29.44 24.33
C VAL A 143 -3.61 -30.41 25.36
N GLU A 144 -2.79 -31.26 25.97
CA GLU A 144 -3.22 -32.19 27.02
C GLU A 144 -3.83 -31.47 28.23
N GLY A 145 -3.29 -30.29 28.61
CA GLY A 145 -3.86 -29.49 29.69
C GLY A 145 -5.26 -28.97 29.37
N LEU A 146 -5.50 -28.58 28.11
CA LEU A 146 -6.83 -28.17 27.63
C LEU A 146 -7.80 -29.36 27.61
N ARG A 147 -7.33 -30.55 27.19
CA ARG A 147 -8.11 -31.79 27.18
C ARG A 147 -8.55 -32.17 28.60
N GLN A 148 -7.64 -32.11 29.57
CA GLN A 148 -7.98 -32.40 30.96
C GLN A 148 -8.99 -31.40 31.51
N ALA A 149 -8.82 -30.10 31.24
CA ALA A 149 -9.72 -29.06 31.75
C ALA A 149 -11.18 -29.23 31.29
N ILE A 150 -11.42 -29.64 30.04
CA ILE A 150 -12.78 -29.93 29.53
C ILE A 150 -13.31 -31.29 30.00
N ALA A 151 -12.43 -32.26 30.24
CA ALA A 151 -12.83 -33.54 30.85
C ALA A 151 -13.33 -33.34 32.29
N ASP A 152 -12.78 -32.36 33.01
CA ASP A 152 -13.14 -32.05 34.41
C ASP A 152 -14.34 -31.10 34.56
N SER A 153 -14.97 -30.65 33.45
CA SER A 153 -15.96 -29.56 33.52
C SER A 153 -17.40 -29.94 33.78
N VAL A 154 -17.86 -31.09 33.32
CA VAL A 154 -19.22 -31.64 33.53
C VAL A 154 -19.16 -33.15 33.21
N ASP A 155 -20.22 -33.91 33.49
CA ASP A 155 -20.37 -35.29 32.98
C ASP A 155 -20.11 -35.34 31.46
N ARG A 156 -19.49 -36.42 30.96
CA ARG A 156 -19.11 -36.55 29.54
C ARG A 156 -20.31 -36.52 28.59
N ASP A 157 -21.49 -36.75 29.13
CA ASP A 157 -22.77 -36.81 28.44
C ASP A 157 -23.48 -35.44 28.34
N GLU A 158 -22.88 -34.34 28.82
CA GLU A 158 -23.42 -32.98 28.65
C GLU A 158 -22.62 -32.15 27.63
N LEU A 159 -23.32 -31.30 26.86
CA LEU A 159 -22.71 -30.28 26.00
C LEU A 159 -22.06 -29.15 26.83
N ALA A 160 -20.90 -29.44 27.42
CA ALA A 160 -20.10 -28.51 28.21
C ALA A 160 -19.39 -27.43 27.34
N GLU A 161 -19.36 -26.20 27.84
CA GLU A 161 -18.61 -25.07 27.25
C GLU A 161 -17.85 -24.31 28.35
N LEU A 162 -16.52 -24.26 28.24
CA LEU A 162 -15.64 -23.47 29.10
C LEU A 162 -15.01 -22.34 28.29
N ARG A 163 -15.42 -21.11 28.58
CA ARG A 163 -14.87 -19.93 27.93
C ARG A 163 -13.76 -19.34 28.79
N GLY A 164 -12.50 -19.39 28.32
CA GLY A 164 -11.36 -18.85 29.05
C GLY A 164 -10.53 -17.84 28.30
N ALA A 165 -10.00 -16.84 29.02
CA ALA A 165 -9.17 -15.79 28.47
C ALA A 165 -7.69 -16.06 28.74
N VAL A 166 -6.82 -15.70 27.78
CA VAL A 166 -5.37 -15.71 28.00
C VAL A 166 -4.97 -14.44 28.74
N ARG A 167 -4.36 -14.61 29.91
CA ARG A 167 -3.93 -13.57 30.83
C ARG A 167 -2.41 -13.55 30.92
N ILE A 168 -1.85 -12.35 30.92
CA ILE A 168 -0.41 -12.11 30.86
C ILE A 168 -0.04 -11.30 32.08
N THR A 169 0.96 -11.77 32.82
CA THR A 169 1.52 -11.09 33.99
C THR A 169 2.89 -10.55 33.63
N VAL A 170 3.02 -9.22 33.68
CA VAL A 170 4.30 -8.52 33.59
C VAL A 170 4.73 -8.14 34.99
N THR A 171 5.98 -8.45 35.34
CA THR A 171 6.58 -8.00 36.60
C THR A 171 7.64 -6.95 36.30
N ASP A 172 7.53 -5.79 36.96
CA ASP A 172 8.50 -4.71 36.94
C ASP A 172 8.77 -4.21 38.38
N ARG A 173 9.50 -3.10 38.53
CA ARG A 173 9.80 -2.51 39.87
C ARG A 173 8.56 -2.07 40.64
N GLN A 174 7.42 -1.85 39.98
CA GLN A 174 6.15 -1.50 40.61
C GLN A 174 5.34 -2.74 41.02
N GLY A 175 5.88 -3.94 40.79
CA GLY A 175 5.24 -5.22 41.10
C GLY A 175 4.53 -5.83 39.89
N PRO A 176 3.85 -6.99 40.09
CA PRO A 176 3.15 -7.69 39.03
C PRO A 176 1.92 -6.91 38.54
N LEU A 177 1.67 -6.98 37.23
CA LEU A 177 0.45 -6.48 36.58
C LEU A 177 -0.06 -7.54 35.63
N THR A 178 -1.29 -8.00 35.88
CA THR A 178 -1.96 -9.00 35.03
C THR A 178 -3.01 -8.34 34.15
N GLY A 179 -3.03 -8.69 32.87
CA GLY A 179 -3.98 -8.18 31.89
C GLY A 179 -4.19 -9.13 30.72
N SER A 180 -4.88 -8.66 29.69
CA SER A 180 -5.12 -9.41 28.45
C SER A 180 -4.40 -8.75 27.28
N PHE A 181 -4.29 -9.45 26.15
CA PHE A 181 -3.88 -8.83 24.89
C PHE A 181 -4.86 -7.71 24.49
N GLY A 182 -4.34 -6.51 24.24
CA GLY A 182 -5.14 -5.37 23.73
C GLY A 182 -5.14 -5.26 22.21
N SER A 183 -4.22 -5.96 21.52
CA SER A 183 -4.16 -5.97 20.06
C SER A 183 -3.46 -7.22 19.53
N ARG A 184 -3.60 -7.48 18.23
CA ARG A 184 -2.89 -8.54 17.52
C ARG A 184 -2.37 -8.07 16.17
N ASP A 185 -1.46 -8.85 15.60
CA ASP A 185 -1.15 -8.78 14.18
C ASP A 185 -2.20 -9.56 13.37
N GLU A 186 -2.93 -8.86 12.50
CA GLU A 186 -3.95 -9.46 11.64
C GLU A 186 -3.39 -9.97 10.31
N SER A 187 -2.11 -9.71 10.04
CA SER A 187 -1.45 -10.01 8.77
C SER A 187 -0.97 -11.47 8.65
N GLY A 188 -1.19 -12.29 9.68
CA GLY A 188 -0.74 -13.67 9.73
C GLY A 188 -1.43 -14.51 10.80
N SER A 189 -0.69 -15.43 11.41
CA SER A 189 -1.23 -16.50 12.27
C SER A 189 -2.01 -15.99 13.49
N ALA A 190 -1.58 -14.89 14.12
CA ALA A 190 -2.33 -14.27 15.23
C ALA A 190 -3.74 -13.78 14.83
N GLY A 191 -3.93 -13.40 13.57
CA GLY A 191 -5.22 -12.99 13.01
C GLY A 191 -6.17 -14.15 12.70
N GLN A 192 -5.63 -15.37 12.60
CA GLN A 192 -6.32 -16.52 12.01
C GLN A 192 -6.08 -17.85 12.73
N LEU A 193 -5.81 -17.82 14.04
CA LEU A 193 -5.71 -19.05 14.82
C LEU A 193 -6.97 -19.91 14.59
N GLN A 194 -6.77 -21.17 14.20
CA GLN A 194 -7.86 -22.11 13.92
C GLN A 194 -8.26 -22.88 15.17
N SER A 195 -9.41 -23.53 15.13
CA SER A 195 -9.80 -24.44 16.20
C SER A 195 -8.88 -25.67 16.23
N CYS A 196 -8.62 -26.20 17.42
CA CYS A 196 -7.88 -27.45 17.63
C CYS A 196 -8.80 -28.51 18.22
N TYR A 197 -8.74 -29.73 17.70
CA TYR A 197 -9.47 -30.86 18.25
C TYR A 197 -8.76 -31.40 19.49
N LEU A 198 -9.51 -31.60 20.57
CA LEU A 198 -9.00 -32.06 21.85
C LEU A 198 -9.30 -33.54 22.11
N GLY A 199 -10.02 -34.24 21.22
CA GLY A 199 -10.55 -35.57 21.50
C GLY A 199 -11.93 -35.52 22.16
N ASP A 200 -12.65 -36.66 22.18
CA ASP A 200 -13.97 -36.80 22.82
C ASP A 200 -14.99 -35.73 22.39
N ARG A 201 -15.03 -35.40 21.08
CA ARG A 201 -15.86 -34.34 20.49
C ARG A 201 -15.60 -32.92 21.03
N ALA A 202 -14.54 -32.73 21.81
CA ALA A 202 -14.16 -31.44 22.35
C ALA A 202 -13.24 -30.67 21.39
N VAL A 203 -13.46 -29.36 21.28
CA VAL A 203 -12.63 -28.45 20.48
C VAL A 203 -12.20 -27.25 21.30
N ALA A 204 -10.95 -26.83 21.13
CA ALA A 204 -10.47 -25.52 21.55
C ALA A 204 -10.71 -24.52 20.42
N GLN A 205 -11.71 -23.66 20.56
CA GLN A 205 -12.05 -22.62 19.59
C GLN A 205 -11.44 -21.29 20.01
N PRO A 206 -10.48 -20.75 19.25
CA PRO A 206 -9.98 -19.40 19.47
C PRO A 206 -10.98 -18.35 18.99
N SER A 207 -11.05 -17.26 19.72
CA SER A 207 -11.78 -16.06 19.33
C SER A 207 -11.06 -14.81 19.84
N TRP A 208 -11.36 -13.67 19.22
CA TRP A 208 -10.86 -12.38 19.68
C TRP A 208 -12.01 -11.61 20.34
N ASP A 209 -11.84 -11.29 21.61
CA ASP A 209 -12.77 -10.48 22.40
C ASP A 209 -12.16 -9.09 22.61
N ALA A 210 -12.97 -8.04 22.46
CA ALA A 210 -12.48 -6.66 22.53
C ALA A 210 -11.90 -6.29 23.90
N GLU A 211 -12.39 -6.91 24.98
CA GLU A 211 -11.95 -6.64 26.35
C GLU A 211 -10.99 -7.71 26.85
N ARG A 212 -11.23 -8.98 26.49
CA ARG A 212 -10.49 -10.13 27.00
C ARG A 212 -9.33 -10.57 26.11
N GLY A 213 -9.20 -10.01 24.90
CA GLY A 213 -8.13 -10.32 23.96
C GLY A 213 -8.30 -11.72 23.35
N LEU A 214 -7.25 -12.54 23.43
CA LEU A 214 -7.31 -13.94 22.99
C LEU A 214 -8.14 -14.78 23.97
N VAL A 215 -9.24 -15.32 23.48
CA VAL A 215 -10.12 -16.22 24.22
C VAL A 215 -10.06 -17.60 23.57
N LEU A 216 -9.87 -18.64 24.38
CA LEU A 216 -10.01 -20.03 23.96
C LEU A 216 -11.24 -20.60 24.63
N THR A 217 -12.25 -20.95 23.83
CA THR A 217 -13.45 -21.64 24.27
C THR A 217 -13.26 -23.13 24.07
N LEU A 218 -13.28 -23.90 25.15
CA LEU A 218 -13.27 -25.37 25.10
C LEU A 218 -14.74 -25.81 25.08
N ALA A 219 -15.16 -26.53 24.03
CA ALA A 219 -16.56 -26.92 23.91
C ALA A 219 -16.70 -28.33 23.37
N ARG A 220 -17.57 -29.13 24.00
CA ARG A 220 -18.06 -30.40 23.42
C ARG A 220 -19.09 -30.08 22.35
N ARG A 221 -18.86 -30.56 21.13
CA ARG A 221 -19.76 -30.29 19.99
C ARG A 221 -20.75 -31.41 19.82
N ALA A 222 -21.97 -31.03 19.47
CA ALA A 222 -23.07 -31.96 19.19
C ALA A 222 -22.77 -32.87 17.99
N ALA A 223 -21.99 -32.38 17.01
CA ALA A 223 -21.66 -33.10 15.79
C ALA A 223 -20.24 -32.75 15.34
N VAL A 224 -19.42 -33.78 15.17
CA VAL A 224 -18.01 -33.66 14.80
C VAL A 224 -17.69 -34.66 13.69
N ALA A 225 -17.19 -34.19 12.55
CA ALA A 225 -16.82 -35.05 11.45
C ALA A 225 -15.43 -35.67 11.68
N GLU A 226 -15.36 -37.01 11.68
CA GLU A 226 -14.11 -37.76 11.76
C GLU A 226 -13.38 -37.86 10.45
N ARG A 227 -14.16 -37.96 9.40
CA ARG A 227 -13.69 -38.07 8.04
C ARG A 227 -14.61 -37.22 7.20
N ILE A 228 -14.03 -36.41 6.34
CA ILE A 228 -14.74 -35.77 5.25
C ILE A 228 -13.84 -35.87 4.04
N ARG A 229 -14.41 -36.31 2.93
CA ARG A 229 -13.73 -36.42 1.64
C ARG A 229 -14.68 -35.95 0.58
N LEU A 230 -14.12 -35.22 -0.37
CA LEU A 230 -14.79 -34.78 -1.56
C LEU A 230 -13.99 -35.30 -2.76
N THR A 231 -14.54 -36.30 -3.45
CA THR A 231 -13.91 -36.94 -4.62
C THR A 231 -14.84 -36.78 -5.81
N GLY A 232 -14.40 -36.04 -6.84
CA GLY A 232 -15.33 -35.49 -7.82
C GLY A 232 -16.38 -34.62 -7.10
N ALA A 233 -17.66 -34.88 -7.36
CA ALA A 233 -18.78 -34.28 -6.64
C ALA A 233 -19.26 -35.08 -5.42
N ARG A 234 -18.69 -36.28 -5.17
CA ARG A 234 -19.16 -37.15 -4.10
C ARG A 234 -18.61 -36.70 -2.76
N LEU A 235 -19.51 -36.35 -1.85
CA LEU A 235 -19.22 -36.05 -0.47
C LEU A 235 -19.39 -37.32 0.36
N GLU A 236 -18.29 -37.75 0.98
CA GLU A 236 -18.28 -38.82 1.97
C GLU A 236 -17.88 -38.23 3.31
N ALA A 237 -18.74 -38.35 4.33
CA ALA A 237 -18.40 -37.90 5.68
C ALA A 237 -18.87 -38.88 6.75
N SER A 238 -18.07 -39.06 7.79
CA SER A 238 -18.42 -39.79 9.01
C SER A 238 -18.48 -38.76 10.13
N ILE A 239 -19.63 -38.69 10.83
CA ILE A 239 -19.91 -37.68 11.85
C ILE A 239 -20.25 -38.37 13.15
N LEU A 240 -19.44 -38.14 14.18
CA LEU A 240 -19.76 -38.51 15.55
C LEU A 240 -20.80 -37.58 16.13
N MET A 241 -21.83 -38.17 16.71
CA MET A 241 -22.94 -37.48 17.34
C MET A 241 -22.81 -37.54 18.87
N HIS A 242 -23.22 -36.46 19.52
CA HIS A 242 -23.36 -36.43 20.96
C HIS A 242 -24.66 -37.14 21.39
N PRO A 243 -24.68 -37.89 22.51
CA PRO A 243 -25.89 -38.61 22.96
C PRO A 243 -27.13 -37.71 23.16
N GLU A 244 -26.94 -36.47 23.62
CA GLU A 244 -28.04 -35.49 23.78
C GLU A 244 -28.59 -34.94 22.44
N PHE A 245 -27.94 -35.25 21.33
CA PHE A 245 -28.34 -34.82 20.00
C PHE A 245 -28.25 -35.99 19.00
N PRO A 246 -29.20 -36.95 19.05
CA PRO A 246 -29.25 -38.04 18.08
C PRO A 246 -29.77 -37.49 16.74
N ALA A 247 -28.85 -37.19 15.83
CA ALA A 247 -29.22 -36.73 14.50
C ALA A 247 -29.81 -37.87 13.66
N VAL A 248 -30.87 -37.57 12.93
CA VAL A 248 -31.54 -38.48 11.98
C VAL A 248 -31.23 -38.14 10.52
N GLY A 249 -30.53 -37.03 10.27
CA GLY A 249 -30.14 -36.63 8.92
C GLY A 249 -29.13 -35.48 8.87
N ALA A 250 -28.71 -35.12 7.66
CA ALA A 250 -27.80 -34.01 7.38
C ALA A 250 -28.34 -33.09 6.27
N MET A 251 -27.88 -31.85 6.24
CA MET A 251 -28.24 -30.87 5.23
C MET A 251 -27.12 -29.85 4.98
N LEU A 252 -27.10 -29.27 3.79
CA LEU A 252 -26.35 -28.07 3.45
C LEU A 252 -27.28 -26.85 3.50
N ARG A 253 -26.84 -25.79 4.18
CA ARG A 253 -27.66 -24.58 4.40
C ARG A 253 -26.95 -23.30 3.96
N GLN A 254 -27.68 -22.43 3.25
CA GLN A 254 -27.26 -21.07 2.91
C GLN A 254 -28.41 -20.10 3.17
N GLY A 255 -28.33 -19.33 4.27
CA GLY A 255 -29.44 -18.47 4.68
C GLY A 255 -30.71 -19.30 4.93
N GLU A 256 -31.75 -19.05 4.13
CA GLU A 256 -33.03 -19.80 4.15
C GLU A 256 -33.05 -21.00 3.18
N GLN A 257 -32.07 -21.12 2.29
CA GLN A 257 -31.97 -22.25 1.36
C GLN A 257 -31.39 -23.49 2.06
N ILE A 258 -32.02 -24.64 1.83
CA ILE A 258 -31.65 -25.92 2.45
C ILE A 258 -31.61 -26.99 1.35
N ARG A 259 -30.52 -27.75 1.29
CA ARG A 259 -30.38 -28.99 0.51
C ARG A 259 -30.18 -30.15 1.48
N THR A 260 -31.15 -31.05 1.58
CA THR A 260 -31.01 -32.27 2.37
C THR A 260 -29.93 -33.16 1.78
N LEU A 261 -29.17 -33.83 2.63
CA LEU A 261 -28.15 -34.79 2.22
C LEU A 261 -28.60 -36.24 2.44
N THR A 262 -28.17 -37.14 1.57
CA THR A 262 -28.26 -38.58 1.78
C THR A 262 -27.33 -38.98 2.93
N ALA A 263 -27.95 -39.34 4.06
CA ALA A 263 -27.26 -39.74 5.26
C ALA A 263 -27.91 -40.97 5.90
N HIS A 264 -27.08 -41.81 6.52
CA HIS A 264 -27.48 -43.01 7.23
C HIS A 264 -27.04 -42.89 8.69
N ALA A 265 -28.02 -42.85 9.60
CA ALA A 265 -27.76 -42.81 11.03
C ALA A 265 -27.59 -44.24 11.58
N THR A 266 -26.53 -44.43 12.34
CA THR A 266 -26.23 -45.60 13.16
C THR A 266 -26.02 -45.16 14.60
N ASP A 267 -25.99 -46.08 15.56
CA ASP A 267 -25.91 -45.73 16.98
C ASP A 267 -24.65 -44.88 17.28
N GLY A 268 -24.85 -43.59 17.56
CA GLY A 268 -23.79 -42.61 17.83
C GLY A 268 -23.04 -42.02 16.63
N GLU A 269 -23.32 -42.45 15.39
CA GLU A 269 -22.61 -41.99 14.19
C GLU A 269 -23.56 -41.75 12.99
N LEU A 270 -23.31 -40.69 12.22
CA LEU A 270 -24.02 -40.35 10.99
C LEU A 270 -23.06 -40.43 9.80
N GLN A 271 -23.32 -41.34 8.87
CA GLN A 271 -22.59 -41.45 7.59
C GLN A 271 -23.29 -40.62 6.52
N ILE A 272 -22.56 -39.76 5.82
CA ILE A 272 -23.03 -39.01 4.65
C ILE A 272 -22.37 -39.63 3.42
N TYR A 273 -23.20 -39.93 2.42
CA TYR A 273 -22.76 -40.33 1.09
C TYR A 273 -23.70 -39.67 0.09
N ASP A 274 -23.28 -38.53 -0.48
CA ASP A 274 -24.11 -37.71 -1.37
C ASP A 274 -23.33 -37.28 -2.61
N ASP A 275 -24.03 -37.07 -3.72
CA ASP A 275 -23.48 -36.54 -4.96
C ASP A 275 -23.89 -35.07 -5.09
N LEU A 276 -22.92 -34.17 -4.97
CA LEU A 276 -23.11 -32.72 -5.02
C LEU A 276 -22.98 -32.14 -6.44
N SER A 277 -23.16 -32.96 -7.49
CA SER A 277 -23.01 -32.51 -8.88
C SER A 277 -23.96 -31.38 -9.25
N ASP A 278 -25.12 -31.30 -8.59
CA ASP A 278 -26.10 -30.21 -8.72
C ASP A 278 -25.61 -28.87 -8.13
N LEU A 279 -24.57 -28.88 -7.30
CA LEU A 279 -23.97 -27.68 -6.72
C LEU A 279 -22.86 -27.09 -7.59
N VAL A 280 -22.42 -27.83 -8.61
CA VAL A 280 -21.39 -27.39 -9.55
C VAL A 280 -21.99 -26.31 -10.44
N PRO A 281 -21.48 -25.06 -10.41
CA PRO A 281 -22.09 -23.98 -11.16
C PRO A 281 -22.07 -24.28 -12.66
N GLY A 282 -23.21 -24.09 -13.35
CA GLY A 282 -23.27 -24.08 -14.81
C GLY A 282 -22.54 -22.88 -15.40
N THR A 283 -22.59 -22.66 -16.71
CA THR A 283 -21.95 -21.51 -17.39
C THR A 283 -22.65 -20.17 -17.17
N GLU A 284 -23.90 -20.15 -16.66
CA GLU A 284 -24.70 -18.92 -16.44
C GLU A 284 -25.00 -18.54 -14.97
N ASP A 285 -24.80 -19.43 -13.99
CA ASP A 285 -24.88 -19.15 -12.55
C ASP A 285 -24.03 -17.97 -11.99
N PRO A 286 -24.53 -17.27 -10.94
CA PRO A 286 -23.84 -16.19 -10.23
C PRO A 286 -22.65 -16.67 -9.35
N PRO A 287 -21.78 -15.76 -8.85
CA PRO A 287 -20.55 -16.12 -8.16
C PRO A 287 -20.75 -16.80 -6.79
N ALA A 288 -19.78 -17.65 -6.45
CA ALA A 288 -19.46 -18.23 -5.14
C ALA A 288 -20.63 -18.50 -4.19
N VAL A 289 -21.14 -19.73 -4.22
CA VAL A 289 -22.18 -20.17 -3.26
C VAL A 289 -21.56 -20.92 -2.09
N VAL A 290 -21.71 -20.38 -0.88
CA VAL A 290 -21.22 -20.95 0.38
C VAL A 290 -22.35 -21.62 1.14
N ARG A 291 -22.23 -22.92 1.44
CA ARG A 291 -23.25 -23.69 2.18
C ARG A 291 -22.65 -24.37 3.40
N TYR A 292 -23.26 -24.21 4.57
CA TYR A 292 -22.80 -24.81 5.83
C TYR A 292 -23.34 -26.22 5.99
N LEU A 293 -22.52 -27.15 6.49
CA LEU A 293 -22.94 -28.51 6.81
C LEU A 293 -23.59 -28.54 8.20
N HIS A 294 -24.81 -29.07 8.24
CA HIS A 294 -25.59 -29.24 9.46
C HIS A 294 -26.10 -30.67 9.59
N VAL A 295 -26.31 -31.06 10.84
CA VAL A 295 -27.11 -32.24 11.20
C VAL A 295 -28.45 -31.81 11.79
N VAL A 296 -29.46 -32.67 11.65
CA VAL A 296 -30.83 -32.46 12.14
C VAL A 296 -31.30 -33.63 12.97
N ASP A 297 -31.95 -33.37 14.10
CA ASP A 297 -32.56 -34.39 14.95
C ASP A 297 -34.03 -34.65 14.59
N ASP A 298 -34.64 -35.63 15.25
CA ASP A 298 -36.05 -36.02 15.06
C ASP A 298 -37.06 -34.91 15.39
N ARG A 299 -36.64 -33.86 16.12
CA ARG A 299 -37.43 -32.68 16.47
C ARG A 299 -37.20 -31.49 15.53
N GLY A 300 -36.37 -31.66 14.49
CA GLY A 300 -36.06 -30.62 13.52
C GLY A 300 -35.09 -29.54 14.03
N ARG A 301 -34.44 -29.75 15.19
CA ARG A 301 -33.36 -28.86 15.66
C ARG A 301 -32.14 -29.11 14.78
N THR A 302 -31.36 -28.07 14.51
CA THR A 302 -30.14 -28.17 13.70
C THR A 302 -28.90 -27.76 14.47
N ARG A 303 -27.77 -28.40 14.14
CA ARG A 303 -26.44 -28.09 14.67
C ARG A 303 -25.41 -28.08 13.55
N HIS A 304 -24.42 -27.20 13.66
CA HIS A 304 -23.29 -27.20 12.74
C HIS A 304 -22.44 -28.46 12.94
N VAL A 305 -21.88 -28.96 11.85
CA VAL A 305 -20.85 -30.01 11.90
C VAL A 305 -19.49 -29.34 11.99
N HIS A 306 -18.69 -29.79 12.96
CA HIS A 306 -17.33 -29.29 13.16
C HIS A 306 -16.30 -30.30 12.64
N TRP A 307 -15.18 -29.83 12.13
CA TRP A 307 -14.08 -30.67 11.66
C TRP A 307 -13.14 -31.09 12.79
N GLN A 308 -12.76 -32.37 12.83
CA GLN A 308 -11.82 -32.93 13.83
C GLN A 308 -10.43 -33.27 13.29
N GLY A 309 -10.16 -32.96 12.03
CA GLY A 309 -8.91 -33.37 11.40
C GLY A 309 -7.67 -32.74 12.01
N PRO A 310 -6.49 -33.31 11.72
CA PRO A 310 -5.24 -32.85 12.28
C PRO A 310 -4.93 -31.41 11.87
N LEU A 311 -4.13 -30.75 12.71
CA LEU A 311 -3.83 -29.31 12.66
C LEU A 311 -3.21 -28.85 11.34
N ASP A 312 -2.60 -29.79 10.61
CA ASP A 312 -1.89 -29.62 9.34
C ASP A 312 -2.78 -29.82 8.11
N GLN A 313 -4.05 -30.22 8.26
CA GLN A 313 -4.96 -30.26 7.13
C GLN A 313 -5.27 -28.86 6.59
N PRO A 314 -5.42 -28.71 5.26
CA PRO A 314 -5.71 -27.42 4.66
C PRO A 314 -7.12 -26.94 5.08
N ALA A 315 -7.27 -25.64 5.32
CA ALA A 315 -8.58 -25.02 5.64
C ALA A 315 -9.55 -25.13 4.48
N ARG A 316 -9.04 -25.39 3.29
CA ARG A 316 -9.81 -25.69 2.10
C ARG A 316 -9.28 -26.95 1.44
N GLN A 317 -10.13 -27.95 1.31
CA GLN A 317 -9.87 -29.16 0.56
C GLN A 317 -10.67 -29.12 -0.75
N PRO A 318 -10.05 -28.70 -1.87
CA PRO A 318 -10.66 -28.86 -3.18
C PRO A 318 -10.73 -30.34 -3.55
N SER A 319 -11.75 -30.73 -4.29
CA SER A 319 -11.80 -32.05 -4.92
C SER A 319 -10.77 -32.12 -6.04
N ALA A 320 -9.95 -33.18 -6.11
CA ALA A 320 -8.95 -33.30 -7.16
C ALA A 320 -9.61 -33.37 -8.56
N ASP A 321 -10.63 -34.22 -8.70
CA ASP A 321 -11.31 -34.46 -9.98
C ASP A 321 -12.39 -33.40 -10.32
N LEU A 322 -12.86 -32.63 -9.33
CA LEU A 322 -13.88 -31.59 -9.53
C LEU A 322 -13.65 -30.35 -8.65
N PRO A 323 -12.59 -29.61 -8.94
CA PRO A 323 -11.98 -28.68 -7.99
C PRO A 323 -12.81 -27.39 -7.76
N GLN A 324 -13.87 -27.17 -8.55
CA GLN A 324 -14.86 -26.10 -8.36
C GLN A 324 -15.64 -26.24 -7.05
N LEU A 325 -15.73 -27.47 -6.53
CA LEU A 325 -16.23 -27.74 -5.19
C LEU A 325 -15.06 -27.87 -4.22
N ALA A 326 -15.20 -27.22 -3.07
CA ALA A 326 -14.23 -27.34 -2.00
C ALA A 326 -14.90 -27.39 -0.64
N VAL A 327 -14.39 -28.26 0.22
CA VAL A 327 -14.75 -28.27 1.65
C VAL A 327 -13.89 -27.25 2.36
N HIS A 328 -14.48 -26.47 3.26
CA HIS A 328 -13.84 -25.44 4.05
C HIS A 328 -14.13 -25.62 5.53
N TYR A 329 -13.14 -25.27 6.35
CA TYR A 329 -13.25 -25.27 7.80
C TYR A 329 -13.10 -23.83 8.31
N GLY A 330 -14.19 -23.24 8.84
CA GLY A 330 -14.16 -21.89 9.38
C GLY A 330 -13.39 -21.79 10.70
N ALA A 331 -13.16 -20.57 11.21
CA ALA A 331 -12.40 -20.33 12.45
C ALA A 331 -12.95 -21.09 13.68
N GLY A 332 -14.24 -21.43 13.69
CA GLY A 332 -14.88 -22.27 14.71
C GLY A 332 -14.86 -23.77 14.44
N GLY A 333 -14.11 -24.23 13.43
CA GLY A 333 -14.12 -25.60 12.92
C GLY A 333 -15.37 -25.95 12.10
N VAL A 334 -16.29 -25.01 11.87
CA VAL A 334 -17.54 -25.27 11.13
C VAL A 334 -17.25 -25.63 9.68
N ILE A 335 -17.78 -26.76 9.25
CA ILE A 335 -17.66 -27.25 7.87
C ILE A 335 -18.62 -26.50 6.97
N ARG A 336 -18.11 -26.00 5.85
CA ARG A 336 -18.89 -25.43 4.75
C ARG A 336 -18.36 -25.95 3.42
N ILE A 337 -19.20 -25.92 2.39
CA ILE A 337 -18.87 -26.33 1.03
C ILE A 337 -19.08 -25.13 0.13
N ASP A 338 -18.02 -24.75 -0.58
CA ASP A 338 -17.99 -23.60 -1.48
C ASP A 338 -17.99 -24.13 -2.93
N ALA A 339 -18.88 -23.59 -3.75
CA ALA A 339 -18.95 -23.84 -5.19
C ALA A 339 -18.53 -22.58 -5.96
N ASN A 340 -17.33 -22.61 -6.54
CA ASN A 340 -16.76 -21.49 -7.30
C ASN A 340 -16.37 -21.92 -8.70
N ARG A 341 -16.76 -21.13 -9.71
CA ARG A 341 -16.28 -21.33 -11.09
C ARG A 341 -14.77 -21.24 -11.23
N ALA A 342 -14.16 -20.39 -10.42
CA ALA A 342 -12.75 -20.12 -10.51
C ALA A 342 -12.16 -19.86 -9.13
N LEU A 343 -10.94 -20.34 -8.94
CA LEU A 343 -10.29 -20.45 -7.65
C LEU A 343 -8.80 -20.15 -7.82
N LEU A 344 -8.22 -19.41 -6.88
CA LEU A 344 -6.78 -19.25 -6.76
C LEU A 344 -6.40 -19.17 -5.27
N LEU A 345 -5.68 -20.17 -4.79
CA LEU A 345 -5.20 -20.24 -3.41
C LEU A 345 -3.75 -20.64 -3.35
N ALA A 346 -2.95 -19.83 -2.66
CA ALA A 346 -1.56 -20.12 -2.38
C ALA A 346 -1.43 -20.87 -1.05
N ASP A 347 -0.70 -21.97 -1.05
CA ASP A 347 -0.34 -22.73 0.17
C ASP A 347 1.16 -22.72 0.45
N THR A 348 1.96 -22.36 -0.55
CA THR A 348 3.41 -22.29 -0.42
C THR A 348 3.90 -21.03 -1.09
N ILE A 349 4.83 -20.36 -0.41
CA ILE A 349 5.61 -19.27 -0.96
C ILE A 349 7.07 -19.49 -0.60
N ALA A 350 7.94 -19.37 -1.58
CA ALA A 350 9.37 -19.44 -1.42
C ALA A 350 10.00 -18.27 -2.17
N ILE A 351 11.08 -17.73 -1.62
CA ILE A 351 11.85 -16.70 -2.29
C ILE A 351 13.33 -17.07 -2.17
N ALA A 352 14.04 -17.03 -3.29
CA ALA A 352 15.46 -17.28 -3.40
C ALA A 352 16.15 -16.16 -4.21
N GLY A 353 17.47 -16.06 -4.11
CA GLY A 353 18.28 -15.11 -4.88
C GLY A 353 18.84 -13.95 -4.04
N ASP A 354 19.29 -12.90 -4.72
CA ASP A 354 19.94 -11.72 -4.14
C ASP A 354 19.26 -10.40 -4.57
N ALA A 355 19.92 -9.25 -4.38
CA ALA A 355 19.36 -7.96 -4.78
C ALA A 355 19.22 -7.75 -6.29
N ALA A 356 19.99 -8.46 -7.11
CA ALA A 356 19.99 -8.31 -8.56
C ALA A 356 18.96 -9.24 -9.22
N GLN A 357 18.75 -10.42 -8.64
CA GLN A 357 17.78 -11.38 -9.14
C GLN A 357 17.06 -12.07 -7.99
N ILE A 358 15.77 -11.75 -7.82
CA ILE A 358 14.89 -12.42 -6.87
C ILE A 358 14.03 -13.41 -7.64
N GLN A 359 14.10 -14.68 -7.26
CA GLN A 359 13.18 -15.72 -7.71
C GLN A 359 12.12 -15.92 -6.63
N LEU A 360 10.88 -15.59 -6.96
CA LEU A 360 9.74 -15.83 -6.08
C LEU A 360 8.90 -16.96 -6.68
N THR A 361 8.70 -18.02 -5.91
CA THR A 361 7.84 -19.14 -6.27
C THR A 361 6.58 -19.11 -5.41
N ILE A 362 5.42 -19.24 -6.04
CA ILE A 362 4.14 -19.40 -5.37
C ILE A 362 3.50 -20.69 -5.89
N GLU A 363 3.05 -21.53 -4.97
CA GLU A 363 2.36 -22.77 -5.30
C GLU A 363 1.02 -22.87 -4.59
N GLY A 364 0.12 -23.67 -5.16
CA GLY A 364 -1.16 -23.96 -4.54
C GLY A 364 -2.15 -24.59 -5.50
N THR A 365 -3.42 -24.19 -5.42
CA THR A 365 -4.50 -24.69 -6.26
C THR A 365 -5.14 -23.56 -7.06
N ALA A 366 -5.30 -23.75 -8.37
CA ALA A 366 -5.89 -22.77 -9.28
C ALA A 366 -6.80 -23.41 -10.33
N LEU A 367 -7.95 -22.79 -10.63
CA LEU A 367 -9.01 -23.37 -11.47
C LEU A 367 -9.73 -22.36 -12.33
N ALA A 368 -10.09 -22.82 -13.53
CA ALA A 368 -10.66 -21.98 -14.58
C ALA A 368 -9.87 -20.67 -14.77
N VAL A 369 -8.56 -20.77 -14.51
CA VAL A 369 -7.57 -19.73 -14.78
C VAL A 369 -6.76 -20.12 -16.00
N SER A 370 -6.23 -19.11 -16.68
CA SER A 370 -5.27 -19.29 -17.76
C SER A 370 -4.02 -20.02 -17.26
N ASP A 371 -3.37 -20.79 -18.14
CA ASP A 371 -2.02 -21.34 -17.95
C ASP A 371 -0.95 -20.48 -18.63
N GLU A 372 -1.35 -19.45 -19.37
CA GLU A 372 -0.42 -18.54 -20.05
C GLU A 372 0.35 -17.70 -19.02
N PRO A 373 1.70 -17.73 -19.01
CA PRO A 373 2.51 -16.94 -18.09
C PRO A 373 2.17 -15.43 -18.11
N GLY A 374 1.77 -14.89 -19.27
CA GLY A 374 1.35 -13.50 -19.46
C GLY A 374 0.13 -13.07 -18.63
N ASP A 375 -0.70 -14.03 -18.23
CA ASP A 375 -1.94 -13.82 -17.48
C ASP A 375 -1.74 -13.88 -15.96
N TRP A 376 -0.65 -14.50 -15.51
CA TRP A 376 -0.25 -14.57 -14.11
C TRP A 376 0.62 -13.36 -13.78
N ARG A 377 0.12 -12.50 -12.89
CA ARG A 377 0.85 -11.29 -12.51
C ARG A 377 0.79 -11.02 -11.03
N LEU A 378 1.93 -10.60 -10.49
CA LEU A 378 1.96 -9.78 -9.30
C LEU A 378 1.63 -8.34 -9.68
N VAL A 379 0.45 -7.89 -9.31
CA VAL A 379 -0.02 -6.53 -9.61
C VAL A 379 0.45 -5.60 -8.50
N GLY A 380 1.29 -4.64 -8.88
CA GLY A 380 1.83 -3.64 -7.97
C GLY A 380 1.26 -2.25 -8.25
N GLY A 381 1.48 -1.32 -7.33
CA GLY A 381 1.06 0.08 -7.54
C GLY A 381 1.88 0.84 -8.59
N ARG A 382 3.07 0.33 -8.96
CA ARG A 382 4.00 0.98 -9.92
C ARG A 382 4.29 0.15 -11.15
N SER A 383 4.27 -1.17 -11.02
CA SER A 383 4.58 -2.11 -12.09
C SER A 383 3.89 -3.43 -11.79
N ASP A 384 3.60 -4.18 -12.84
CA ASP A 384 3.20 -5.59 -12.73
C ASP A 384 4.42 -6.45 -13.01
N LEU A 385 4.57 -7.55 -12.28
CA LEU A 385 5.54 -8.60 -12.61
C LEU A 385 4.79 -9.75 -13.24
N VAL A 386 5.15 -10.09 -14.46
CA VAL A 386 4.61 -11.24 -15.19
C VAL A 386 5.34 -12.50 -14.72
N ALA A 387 4.62 -13.62 -14.62
CA ALA A 387 5.23 -14.90 -14.30
C ALA A 387 6.25 -15.28 -15.38
N ALA A 388 7.42 -15.74 -14.96
CA ALA A 388 8.42 -16.31 -15.86
C ALA A 388 8.02 -17.73 -16.26
N THR A 389 7.45 -18.50 -15.33
CA THR A 389 6.90 -19.83 -15.59
C THR A 389 5.58 -20.02 -14.85
N VAL A 390 4.71 -20.80 -15.48
CA VAL A 390 3.47 -21.29 -14.90
C VAL A 390 3.37 -22.76 -15.27
N GLU A 391 3.31 -23.62 -14.26
CA GLU A 391 2.98 -25.02 -14.41
C GLU A 391 1.63 -25.23 -13.75
N LEU A 392 0.63 -25.65 -14.53
CA LEU A 392 -0.73 -25.92 -14.05
C LEU A 392 -1.15 -27.32 -14.48
N ASP A 393 -1.32 -28.21 -13.51
CA ASP A 393 -1.89 -29.54 -13.74
C ASP A 393 -3.42 -29.42 -13.76
N ARG A 394 -4.04 -29.57 -14.95
CA ARG A 394 -5.49 -29.48 -15.13
C ARG A 394 -6.25 -30.65 -14.47
N ALA A 395 -5.61 -31.78 -14.24
CA ALA A 395 -6.24 -32.95 -13.62
C ALA A 395 -6.38 -32.76 -12.10
N THR A 396 -5.41 -32.10 -11.46
CA THR A 396 -5.40 -31.90 -10.00
C THR A 396 -5.68 -30.47 -9.57
N GLY A 397 -5.63 -29.51 -10.50
CA GLY A 397 -5.68 -28.08 -10.23
C GLY A 397 -4.45 -27.52 -9.52
N ARG A 398 -3.37 -28.29 -9.35
CA ARG A 398 -2.13 -27.82 -8.72
C ARG A 398 -1.39 -26.88 -9.64
N PHE A 399 -0.92 -25.75 -9.09
CA PHE A 399 -0.04 -24.85 -9.80
C PHE A 399 1.28 -24.63 -9.08
N SER A 400 2.32 -24.37 -9.86
CA SER A 400 3.55 -23.72 -9.43
C SER A 400 3.84 -22.58 -10.39
N THR A 401 4.10 -21.38 -9.87
CA THR A 401 4.48 -20.22 -10.69
C THR A 401 5.72 -19.57 -10.11
N ALA A 402 6.64 -19.20 -11.00
CA ALA A 402 7.84 -18.47 -10.64
C ALA A 402 7.82 -17.07 -11.25
N PHE A 403 8.18 -16.08 -10.46
CA PHE A 403 8.43 -14.71 -10.87
C PHE A 403 9.92 -14.46 -10.78
N THR A 404 10.56 -14.24 -11.93
CA THR A 404 11.91 -13.69 -11.95
C THR A 404 11.80 -12.19 -11.92
N VAL A 405 12.26 -11.62 -10.82
CA VAL A 405 12.31 -10.18 -10.66
C VAL A 405 13.68 -9.71 -11.14
N LEU A 406 13.75 -9.30 -12.40
CA LEU A 406 14.88 -8.55 -12.92
C LEU A 406 14.61 -7.07 -12.70
N ALA A 407 15.42 -6.48 -11.82
CA ALA A 407 15.40 -5.10 -11.41
C ALA A 407 15.52 -4.00 -12.49
N VAL A 408 15.17 -4.15 -13.76
CA VAL A 408 15.47 -3.08 -14.73
C VAL A 408 14.42 -1.98 -14.62
N PRO A 409 14.76 -0.72 -14.26
CA PRO A 409 13.80 0.36 -14.33
C PRO A 409 13.37 0.55 -15.79
N GLU A 410 12.10 0.86 -16.02
CA GLU A 410 11.55 1.14 -17.36
C GLU A 410 12.43 2.12 -18.17
N TRP A 411 13.09 3.05 -17.46
CA TRP A 411 13.96 4.07 -18.03
C TRP A 411 15.43 4.02 -17.53
N GLY A 412 15.83 2.96 -16.83
CA GLY A 412 17.17 2.85 -16.23
C GLY A 412 18.20 2.21 -17.16
N THR A 413 19.47 2.32 -16.80
CA THR A 413 20.58 1.71 -17.55
C THR A 413 21.15 0.46 -16.88
N ARG A 414 20.76 0.21 -15.63
CA ARG A 414 21.27 -0.88 -14.78
C ARG A 414 20.11 -1.59 -14.08
N ALA A 415 20.35 -2.84 -13.68
CA ALA A 415 19.42 -3.54 -12.79
C ALA A 415 19.51 -2.93 -11.37
N MET A 416 18.37 -2.52 -10.84
CA MET A 416 18.12 -1.89 -9.55
C MET A 416 17.20 -2.77 -8.69
N PRO A 417 17.29 -2.77 -7.36
CA PRO A 417 16.30 -3.42 -6.50
C PRO A 417 14.84 -3.00 -6.78
N LEU A 418 13.87 -3.82 -6.36
CA LEU A 418 12.45 -3.49 -6.55
C LEU A 418 12.06 -2.19 -5.83
N PRO A 419 11.20 -1.35 -6.43
CA PRO A 419 10.63 -0.21 -5.73
C PRO A 419 9.78 -0.65 -4.54
N THR A 420 9.72 0.19 -3.49
CA THR A 420 8.79 -0.01 -2.38
C THR A 420 7.36 0.01 -2.91
N THR A 421 6.67 -1.12 -2.78
CA THR A 421 5.29 -1.32 -3.26
C THR A 421 4.68 -2.54 -2.55
N THR A 422 3.38 -2.70 -2.67
CA THR A 422 2.71 -3.97 -2.36
C THR A 422 2.27 -4.61 -3.67
N PHE A 423 2.53 -5.90 -3.81
CA PHE A 423 2.05 -6.73 -4.90
C PHE A 423 0.91 -7.63 -4.43
N GLU A 424 -0.04 -7.89 -5.31
CA GLU A 424 -1.08 -8.88 -5.15
C GLU A 424 -1.04 -9.87 -6.32
N LEU A 425 -1.00 -11.17 -6.02
CA LEU A 425 -1.06 -12.18 -7.07
C LEU A 425 -2.47 -12.20 -7.68
N SER A 426 -2.52 -12.08 -9.00
CA SER A 426 -3.76 -12.16 -9.78
C SER A 426 -3.56 -12.89 -11.10
N VAL A 427 -4.62 -13.54 -11.57
CA VAL A 427 -4.60 -14.38 -12.77
C VAL A 427 -5.87 -14.17 -13.58
N ALA A 428 -5.77 -14.11 -14.92
CA ALA A 428 -6.93 -14.06 -15.80
C ALA A 428 -7.73 -15.37 -15.80
N THR A 429 -9.04 -15.28 -15.95
CA THR A 429 -9.91 -16.46 -16.11
C THR A 429 -9.93 -16.96 -17.55
N VAL A 430 -10.11 -18.28 -17.75
CA VAL A 430 -10.16 -18.90 -19.09
C VAL A 430 -11.30 -18.35 -19.96
N SER A 431 -12.42 -17.92 -19.36
CA SER A 431 -13.54 -17.30 -20.09
C SER A 431 -13.21 -15.92 -20.64
N ALA A 432 -12.16 -15.26 -20.14
CA ALA A 432 -11.68 -13.98 -20.65
C ALA A 432 -10.66 -14.14 -21.80
N CYS A 433 -10.34 -15.38 -22.20
CA CYS A 433 -9.37 -15.72 -23.25
C CYS A 433 -10.02 -16.01 -24.62
N GLY A 434 -11.25 -15.53 -24.88
CA GLY A 434 -11.81 -15.53 -26.24
C GLY A 434 -10.95 -14.68 -27.19
N PRO A 435 -11.02 -14.87 -28.52
CA PRO A 435 -10.27 -14.03 -29.46
C PRO A 435 -10.57 -12.57 -29.13
N SER A 436 -9.50 -11.82 -28.85
CA SER A 436 -9.56 -10.40 -28.52
C SER A 436 -10.50 -9.72 -29.50
N ASP A 437 -11.62 -9.18 -29.01
CA ASP A 437 -12.41 -8.23 -29.78
C ASP A 437 -11.48 -7.04 -30.08
N PRO A 438 -11.06 -6.84 -31.33
CA PRO A 438 -10.12 -5.77 -31.68
C PRO A 438 -10.71 -4.38 -31.41
N ASP A 439 -12.03 -4.28 -31.20
CA ASP A 439 -12.75 -3.04 -30.89
C ASP A 439 -13.10 -2.89 -29.39
N ALA A 440 -12.71 -3.84 -28.53
CA ALA A 440 -12.90 -3.69 -27.09
C ALA A 440 -11.98 -2.58 -26.54
N PRO A 441 -12.50 -1.66 -25.69
CA PRO A 441 -11.68 -0.62 -25.08
C PRO A 441 -10.50 -1.24 -24.34
N ALA A 442 -9.30 -0.67 -24.48
CA ALA A 442 -8.07 -1.16 -23.84
C ALA A 442 -8.16 -1.24 -22.30
N ASP A 443 -9.20 -0.65 -21.70
CA ASP A 443 -9.48 -0.67 -20.26
C ASP A 443 -10.46 -1.78 -19.83
N SER A 444 -10.92 -2.63 -20.76
CA SER A 444 -11.63 -3.88 -20.46
C SER A 444 -10.63 -4.90 -19.91
N ARG A 445 -10.20 -4.70 -18.66
CA ARG A 445 -9.35 -5.68 -17.96
C ARG A 445 -10.08 -7.02 -17.97
N PRO A 446 -9.41 -8.14 -18.32
CA PRO A 446 -10.03 -9.46 -18.18
C PRO A 446 -10.54 -9.63 -16.74
N ASP A 447 -11.59 -10.41 -16.54
CA ASP A 447 -11.99 -10.80 -15.18
C ASP A 447 -10.81 -11.56 -14.55
N ARG A 448 -10.09 -10.91 -13.63
CA ARG A 448 -8.92 -11.47 -12.93
C ARG A 448 -9.29 -11.84 -11.51
N ILE A 449 -8.77 -12.97 -11.06
CA ILE A 449 -8.97 -13.50 -9.71
C ILE A 449 -7.73 -13.24 -8.89
N ARG A 450 -7.93 -12.80 -7.65
CA ARG A 450 -6.87 -12.54 -6.68
C ARG A 450 -6.61 -13.79 -5.86
N ALA A 451 -5.34 -14.07 -5.58
CA ALA A 451 -4.95 -15.23 -4.79
C ALA A 451 -5.35 -15.06 -3.33
N GLY A 452 -6.05 -16.06 -2.79
CA GLY A 452 -6.24 -16.20 -1.35
C GLY A 452 -5.10 -16.99 -0.68
N VAL A 453 -5.08 -16.96 0.65
CA VAL A 453 -4.12 -17.67 1.50
C VAL A 453 -4.76 -18.94 2.06
N ASP A 454 -4.15 -20.11 1.82
CA ASP A 454 -4.49 -21.38 2.47
C ASP A 454 -4.03 -21.41 3.95
N GLN A 455 -4.62 -22.27 4.78
CA GLN A 455 -4.28 -22.41 6.20
C GLN A 455 -2.82 -22.72 6.46
N ARG A 456 -2.22 -23.65 5.70
CA ARG A 456 -0.83 -24.04 5.94
C ARG A 456 0.10 -22.85 5.76
N LEU A 457 -0.17 -22.03 4.75
CA LEU A 457 0.52 -20.77 4.56
C LEU A 457 0.17 -19.77 5.68
N GLY A 458 -1.12 -19.60 5.98
CA GLY A 458 -1.62 -18.66 6.99
C GLY A 458 -1.03 -18.83 8.39
N GLN A 459 -0.74 -20.08 8.80
CA GLN A 459 -0.06 -20.37 10.07
C GLN A 459 1.41 -19.93 10.08
N ARG A 460 2.05 -19.85 8.91
CA ARG A 460 3.45 -19.44 8.74
C ARG A 460 3.59 -17.93 8.48
N LEU A 461 2.52 -17.27 8.03
CA LEU A 461 2.52 -15.83 7.77
C LEU A 461 2.50 -15.00 9.08
N PRO A 462 3.04 -13.76 9.06
CA PRO A 462 3.80 -13.18 7.95
C PRO A 462 5.18 -13.86 7.79
N LEU A 463 5.65 -13.95 6.54
CA LEU A 463 6.99 -14.43 6.21
C LEU A 463 7.81 -13.23 5.74
N THR A 464 8.92 -12.97 6.42
CA THR A 464 9.85 -11.90 6.05
C THR A 464 11.08 -12.50 5.38
N LEU A 465 11.40 -12.00 4.20
CA LEU A 465 12.67 -12.21 3.53
C LEU A 465 13.47 -10.90 3.53
N GLN A 466 14.75 -11.03 3.80
CA GLN A 466 15.70 -9.94 3.73
C GLN A 466 16.71 -10.23 2.62
N THR A 467 16.81 -9.35 1.63
CA THR A 467 17.94 -9.31 0.69
C THR A 467 18.79 -8.07 0.96
N THR A 468 19.92 -7.93 0.25
CA THR A 468 20.73 -6.69 0.30
C THR A 468 20.00 -5.49 -0.31
N GLY A 469 19.02 -5.73 -1.19
CA GLY A 469 18.30 -4.70 -1.95
C GLY A 469 16.92 -4.37 -1.39
N ASN A 470 16.24 -5.36 -0.80
CA ASN A 470 14.84 -5.26 -0.39
C ASN A 470 14.55 -6.02 0.89
N ARG A 471 13.50 -5.59 1.60
CA ARG A 471 12.79 -6.41 2.57
C ARG A 471 11.43 -6.78 1.99
N ILE A 472 11.15 -8.07 1.85
CA ILE A 472 9.90 -8.58 1.28
C ILE A 472 9.11 -9.27 2.38
N VAL A 473 7.85 -8.89 2.57
CA VAL A 473 6.95 -9.52 3.53
C VAL A 473 5.74 -10.09 2.82
N ALA A 474 5.67 -11.41 2.76
CA ALA A 474 4.43 -12.09 2.42
C ALA A 474 3.51 -12.05 3.63
N HIS A 475 2.28 -11.61 3.43
CA HIS A 475 1.31 -11.50 4.50
C HIS A 475 -0.12 -11.60 3.95
N ARG A 476 -1.06 -11.83 4.87
CA ARG A 476 -2.47 -11.96 4.57
C ARG A 476 -3.16 -10.61 4.77
N ALA A 477 -3.79 -10.10 3.72
CA ALA A 477 -4.59 -8.89 3.79
C ALA A 477 -6.06 -9.18 4.09
N LYS A 478 -6.87 -8.12 4.19
CA LYS A 478 -8.34 -8.23 4.32
C LYS A 478 -8.92 -9.08 3.19
N GLY A 479 -9.88 -9.94 3.53
CA GLY A 479 -10.50 -10.87 2.57
C GLY A 479 -9.68 -12.12 2.28
N ALA A 480 -8.68 -12.44 3.11
CA ALA A 480 -7.78 -13.58 2.92
C ALA A 480 -6.85 -13.50 1.71
N ARG A 481 -6.63 -12.30 1.17
CA ARG A 481 -5.80 -12.08 -0.01
C ARG A 481 -4.32 -12.19 0.34
N LEU A 482 -3.53 -12.81 -0.53
CA LEU A 482 -2.07 -12.85 -0.41
C LEU A 482 -1.49 -11.54 -0.94
N GLU A 483 -0.79 -10.80 -0.08
CA GLU A 483 -0.08 -9.58 -0.45
C GLU A 483 1.42 -9.71 -0.14
N LEU A 484 2.26 -9.19 -1.02
CA LEU A 484 3.71 -9.13 -0.88
C LEU A 484 4.13 -7.67 -0.73
N SER A 485 4.50 -7.25 0.47
CA SER A 485 5.02 -5.91 0.70
C SER A 485 6.53 -5.89 0.50
N VAL A 486 6.97 -5.13 -0.51
CA VAL A 486 8.37 -4.82 -0.77
C VAL A 486 8.68 -3.48 -0.13
N GLY A 487 9.76 -3.42 0.65
CA GLY A 487 10.26 -2.20 1.24
C GLY A 487 11.78 -2.14 1.28
N VAL A 488 12.28 -1.09 1.91
CA VAL A 488 13.71 -0.87 2.14
C VAL A 488 14.34 -2.04 2.90
N PRO A 489 15.62 -2.35 2.65
CA PRO A 489 16.35 -3.43 3.32
C PRO A 489 16.74 -3.05 4.76
N LEU A 490 15.79 -2.55 5.55
CA LEU A 490 15.96 -2.22 6.96
C LEU A 490 15.05 -3.10 7.82
N PRO A 491 15.57 -3.70 8.91
CA PRO A 491 14.76 -4.48 9.84
C PRO A 491 13.74 -3.60 10.58
N ASP A 492 12.67 -4.19 11.10
CA ASP A 492 11.58 -3.45 11.76
C ASP A 492 12.06 -2.55 12.90
N GLY A 493 13.04 -3.00 13.69
CA GLY A 493 13.64 -2.19 14.75
C GLY A 493 14.32 -0.92 14.22
N ALA A 494 15.00 -0.99 13.07
CA ALA A 494 15.63 0.17 12.45
C ALA A 494 14.62 1.18 11.89
N ARG A 495 13.38 0.75 11.65
CA ARG A 495 12.26 1.58 11.17
C ARG A 495 11.33 2.02 12.29
N SER A 496 11.64 1.65 13.54
CA SER A 496 10.81 1.94 14.69
C SER A 496 10.80 3.44 15.04
N GLY A 497 9.72 3.88 15.69
CA GLY A 497 9.67 5.23 16.26
C GLY A 497 10.83 5.47 17.24
N TYR A 498 11.18 4.44 18.02
CA TYR A 498 12.31 4.50 18.94
C TYR A 498 13.63 4.79 18.27
N GLN A 499 13.96 4.02 17.23
CA GLN A 499 15.17 4.25 16.46
C GLN A 499 15.19 5.65 15.86
N LYS A 500 14.07 6.09 15.28
CA LYS A 500 13.96 7.44 14.71
C LYS A 500 14.25 8.52 15.75
N GLN A 501 13.65 8.43 16.94
CA GLN A 501 13.90 9.41 18.01
C GLN A 501 15.36 9.36 18.50
N ARG A 502 15.96 8.17 18.63
CA ARG A 502 17.37 8.01 19.00
C ARG A 502 18.29 8.68 17.99
N LEU A 503 18.03 8.51 16.70
CA LEU A 503 18.82 9.12 15.62
C LEU A 503 18.61 10.65 15.53
N GLU A 504 17.40 11.14 15.81
CA GLU A 504 17.14 12.59 15.95
C GLU A 504 17.95 13.20 17.10
N VAL A 505 18.02 12.52 18.25
CA VAL A 505 18.84 12.93 19.41
C VAL A 505 20.32 12.88 19.07
N MET A 506 20.78 11.79 18.44
CA MET A 506 22.16 11.65 17.97
C MET A 506 22.57 12.81 17.05
N HIS A 507 21.71 13.19 16.09
CA HIS A 507 21.97 14.30 15.19
C HIS A 507 22.08 15.64 15.94
N ARG A 508 21.12 15.92 16.82
CA ARG A 508 21.12 17.15 17.62
C ARG A 508 22.38 17.28 18.49
N ASP A 509 22.80 16.17 19.10
CA ASP A 509 23.93 16.13 20.03
C ASP A 509 25.27 15.83 19.30
N TRP A 510 25.26 15.78 17.96
CA TRP A 510 26.43 15.46 17.15
C TRP A 510 27.50 16.56 17.25
N SER A 511 28.67 16.18 17.73
CA SER A 511 29.84 17.07 17.90
C SER A 511 31.05 16.65 17.06
N GLY A 512 30.92 15.63 16.21
CA GLY A 512 31.99 15.20 15.31
C GLY A 512 32.32 16.23 14.23
N PRO A 513 33.51 16.16 13.62
CA PRO A 513 33.90 17.07 12.54
C PRO A 513 33.04 16.85 11.30
N LEU A 514 32.87 17.91 10.51
CA LEU A 514 32.32 17.78 9.17
C LEU A 514 33.31 17.09 8.24
N VAL A 515 32.79 16.30 7.31
CA VAL A 515 33.55 15.65 6.25
C VAL A 515 33.26 16.33 4.92
N ASP A 516 34.24 16.29 4.01
CA ASP A 516 34.14 16.86 2.67
C ASP A 516 33.23 16.00 1.77
N ALA A 517 31.94 16.06 2.08
CA ALA A 517 30.87 15.35 1.42
C ALA A 517 29.71 16.29 1.11
N VAL A 518 28.94 15.91 0.09
CA VAL A 518 27.69 16.56 -0.30
C VAL A 518 26.56 15.54 -0.18
N LEU A 519 25.55 15.84 0.62
CA LEU A 519 24.30 15.09 0.68
C LEU A 519 23.25 15.74 -0.22
N TYR A 520 22.84 15.03 -1.25
CA TYR A 520 21.78 15.44 -2.18
C TYR A 520 20.44 14.82 -1.75
N ASN A 521 19.36 15.58 -1.85
CA ASN A 521 18.00 15.08 -1.60
C ASN A 521 17.01 15.67 -2.63
N SER A 522 16.55 14.84 -3.56
CA SER A 522 15.50 15.21 -4.51
C SER A 522 14.19 14.50 -4.18
N PHE A 523 13.12 15.27 -4.01
CA PHE A 523 11.75 14.81 -3.77
C PHE A 523 11.60 13.76 -2.64
N ASN A 524 12.35 13.91 -1.55
CA ASN A 524 12.47 12.97 -0.43
C ASN A 524 13.04 11.61 -0.85
N GLY A 525 14.11 11.66 -1.64
CA GLY A 525 14.82 10.52 -2.20
C GLY A 525 14.01 9.72 -3.22
N LYS A 526 12.94 10.26 -3.80
CA LYS A 526 12.14 9.53 -4.80
C LYS A 526 12.80 9.49 -6.18
N ALA A 527 13.81 10.33 -6.40
CA ALA A 527 14.57 10.42 -7.64
C ALA A 527 15.96 11.02 -7.36
N ALA A 528 16.87 10.93 -8.32
CA ALA A 528 18.17 11.61 -8.32
C ALA A 528 18.30 12.56 -9.52
N ASN A 529 17.40 13.55 -9.56
CA ASN A 529 17.18 14.45 -10.71
C ASN A 529 17.04 15.92 -10.26
N ASP A 530 16.48 16.76 -11.13
CA ASP A 530 16.10 18.16 -10.84
C ASP A 530 17.32 19.09 -10.65
N ASN A 531 17.11 20.26 -10.02
CA ASN A 531 18.18 21.22 -9.77
C ASN A 531 19.31 20.59 -8.93
N THR A 532 18.97 19.63 -8.07
CA THR A 532 19.96 18.92 -7.25
C THR A 532 20.93 18.09 -8.11
N ARG A 533 20.45 17.51 -9.22
CA ARG A 533 21.28 16.75 -10.16
C ARG A 533 22.19 17.66 -10.97
N ALA A 534 21.68 18.78 -11.48
CA ALA A 534 22.50 19.73 -12.21
C ALA A 534 23.62 20.36 -11.32
N VAL A 535 23.31 20.64 -10.05
CA VAL A 535 24.33 21.07 -9.06
C VAL A 535 25.35 19.96 -8.79
N HIS A 536 24.90 18.70 -8.70
CA HIS A 536 25.79 17.56 -8.56
C HIS A 536 26.78 17.47 -9.72
N ASP A 537 26.29 17.53 -10.96
CA ASP A 537 27.12 17.33 -12.16
C ASP A 537 28.18 18.44 -12.27
N GLU A 538 27.83 19.69 -11.94
CA GLU A 538 28.80 20.80 -11.90
C GLU A 538 29.81 20.67 -10.74
N LEU A 539 29.40 20.17 -9.57
CA LEU A 539 30.31 19.89 -8.46
C LEU A 539 31.28 18.74 -8.79
N LEU A 540 30.81 17.68 -9.44
CA LEU A 540 31.65 16.57 -9.88
C LEU A 540 32.73 17.05 -10.84
N ARG A 541 32.39 17.94 -11.77
CA ARG A 541 33.32 18.52 -12.74
C ARG A 541 34.44 19.34 -12.09
N ARG A 542 34.13 20.06 -11.00
CA ARG A 542 35.07 21.00 -10.36
C ARG A 542 35.79 20.44 -9.14
N SER A 543 35.14 19.54 -8.42
CA SER A 543 35.57 19.02 -7.13
C SER A 543 35.33 17.51 -7.06
N PRO A 544 35.97 16.71 -7.96
CA PRO A 544 35.73 15.27 -8.04
C PRO A 544 36.10 14.49 -6.77
N GLY A 545 36.92 15.08 -5.90
CA GLY A 545 37.30 14.51 -4.60
C GLY A 545 36.21 14.59 -3.52
N LEU A 546 35.15 15.39 -3.69
CA LEU A 546 34.05 15.46 -2.72
C LEU A 546 33.27 14.15 -2.74
N ARG A 547 33.04 13.54 -1.57
CA ARG A 547 32.17 12.37 -1.46
C ARG A 547 30.73 12.77 -1.78
N ARG A 548 30.03 12.02 -2.63
CA ARG A 548 28.68 12.36 -3.11
C ARG A 548 27.67 11.33 -2.61
N LEU A 549 26.77 11.77 -1.73
CA LEU A 549 25.76 10.94 -1.10
C LEU A 549 24.39 11.34 -1.63
N TRP A 550 23.58 10.39 -2.08
CA TRP A 550 22.20 10.66 -2.52
C TRP A 550 21.22 10.04 -1.56
N THR A 551 20.33 10.85 -1.01
CA THR A 551 19.17 10.36 -0.29
C THR A 551 18.27 9.60 -1.24
N VAL A 552 17.93 8.35 -0.92
CA VAL A 552 17.00 7.53 -1.70
C VAL A 552 15.88 6.99 -0.81
N ALA A 553 14.65 6.96 -1.31
CA ALA A 553 13.49 6.44 -0.60
C ALA A 553 13.59 4.91 -0.45
N ASP A 554 14.16 4.26 -1.46
CA ASP A 554 14.57 2.87 -1.51
C ASP A 554 15.66 2.69 -2.56
N LEU A 555 16.24 1.49 -2.64
CA LEU A 555 17.35 1.24 -3.55
C LEU A 555 16.91 1.07 -5.01
N SER A 556 15.64 1.26 -5.36
CA SER A 556 15.21 1.27 -6.77
C SER A 556 15.51 2.59 -7.47
N VAL A 557 16.00 3.60 -6.73
CA VAL A 557 16.34 4.91 -7.27
C VAL A 557 17.78 4.88 -7.76
N GLU A 558 17.94 4.95 -9.08
CA GLU A 558 19.24 5.07 -9.72
C GLU A 558 19.88 6.41 -9.35
N VAL A 559 21.14 6.37 -8.88
CA VAL A 559 21.93 7.55 -8.51
C VAL A 559 23.08 7.73 -9.51
N PRO A 560 23.60 8.96 -9.71
CA PRO A 560 24.70 9.21 -10.64
C PRO A 560 25.92 8.33 -10.34
N GLU A 561 26.62 7.90 -11.39
CA GLU A 561 27.80 7.05 -11.26
C GLU A 561 28.86 7.67 -10.34
N GLY A 562 29.51 6.83 -9.52
CA GLY A 562 30.47 7.30 -8.52
C GLY A 562 29.84 8.01 -7.32
N SER A 563 28.53 7.88 -7.12
CA SER A 563 27.79 8.35 -5.95
C SER A 563 27.24 7.20 -5.11
N GLU A 564 27.03 7.46 -3.82
CA GLU A 564 26.53 6.46 -2.88
C GLU A 564 25.05 6.70 -2.55
N PRO A 565 24.15 5.72 -2.75
CA PRO A 565 22.77 5.81 -2.31
C PRO A 565 22.68 5.61 -0.79
N VAL A 566 21.91 6.47 -0.12
CA VAL A 566 21.71 6.45 1.33
C VAL A 566 20.20 6.46 1.63
N ILE A 567 19.70 5.37 2.21
CA ILE A 567 18.26 5.17 2.45
C ILE A 567 17.74 6.20 3.45
N LEU A 568 16.72 6.95 3.06
CA LEU A 568 16.04 7.94 3.90
C LEU A 568 15.62 7.32 5.25
N TRP A 569 15.86 8.04 6.34
CA TRP A 569 15.63 7.61 7.73
C TRP A 569 16.54 6.50 8.27
N SER A 570 17.46 5.95 7.47
CA SER A 570 18.48 5.03 7.99
C SER A 570 19.47 5.74 8.91
N GLU A 571 20.19 4.98 9.73
CA GLU A 571 21.30 5.53 10.52
C GLU A 571 22.37 6.18 9.64
N ALA A 572 22.70 5.56 8.50
CA ALA A 572 23.63 6.13 7.52
C ALA A 572 23.16 7.49 6.99
N TRP A 573 21.85 7.66 6.79
CA TRP A 573 21.27 8.93 6.37
C TRP A 573 21.37 10.01 7.44
N TRP A 574 21.08 9.68 8.69
CA TRP A 574 21.23 10.62 9.81
C TRP A 574 22.69 11.01 10.05
N ARG A 575 23.64 10.07 9.90
CA ARG A 575 25.07 10.38 9.93
C ARG A 575 25.47 11.29 8.77
N ALA A 576 25.08 10.95 7.54
CA ALA A 576 25.34 11.79 6.36
C ALA A 576 24.81 13.21 6.55
N LEU A 577 23.62 13.37 7.13
CA LEU A 577 23.03 14.67 7.43
C LEU A 577 23.80 15.46 8.50
N SER A 578 24.39 14.77 9.47
CA SER A 578 25.17 15.37 10.58
C SER A 578 26.60 15.71 10.19
N GLU A 579 27.19 14.93 9.28
CA GLU A 579 28.62 14.98 8.94
C GLU A 579 28.90 15.73 7.63
N SER A 580 27.97 15.78 6.66
CA SER A 580 28.26 16.38 5.35
C SER A 580 28.46 17.89 5.46
N ARG A 581 29.55 18.41 4.89
CA ARG A 581 29.79 19.86 4.79
C ARG A 581 28.72 20.57 3.96
N TYR A 582 28.22 19.91 2.93
CA TYR A 582 27.23 20.48 2.01
C TYR A 582 25.96 19.62 1.99
N VAL A 583 24.80 20.26 1.99
CA VAL A 583 23.49 19.65 1.80
C VAL A 583 22.77 20.39 0.68
N VAL A 584 22.36 19.68 -0.36
CA VAL A 584 21.64 20.24 -1.52
C VAL A 584 20.27 19.56 -1.62
N THR A 585 19.20 20.31 -1.45
CA THR A 585 17.85 19.75 -1.33
C THR A 585 16.81 20.60 -2.04
N ASN A 586 15.79 19.97 -2.64
CA ASN A 586 14.57 20.64 -3.11
C ASN A 586 13.35 20.36 -2.21
N CYS A 587 13.60 19.79 -1.03
CA CYS A 587 12.63 19.31 -0.07
C CYS A 587 12.74 20.01 1.28
N TRP A 588 11.71 19.81 2.10
CA TRP A 588 11.72 20.13 3.52
C TRP A 588 12.63 19.15 4.28
N MET A 589 13.33 19.65 5.30
CA MET A 589 14.13 18.84 6.21
C MET A 589 13.25 18.20 7.30
N PRO A 590 13.74 17.17 8.03
CA PRO A 590 13.04 16.66 9.20
C PRO A 590 12.77 17.76 10.22
N ALA A 591 11.63 17.66 10.92
CA ALA A 591 11.17 18.71 11.83
C ALA A 591 12.16 19.09 12.95
N LYS A 592 13.10 18.20 13.32
CA LYS A 592 14.14 18.44 14.34
C LYS A 592 15.55 18.58 13.76
N TYR A 593 15.67 18.72 12.45
CA TYR A 593 16.96 19.00 11.82
C TYR A 593 17.47 20.36 12.30
N GLN A 594 18.75 20.41 12.66
CA GLN A 594 19.44 21.63 13.01
C GLN A 594 20.73 21.70 12.20
N ARG A 595 20.83 22.66 11.29
CA ARG A 595 22.05 22.90 10.52
C ARG A 595 23.14 23.38 11.47
N ARG A 596 24.36 22.87 11.30
CA ARG A 596 25.54 23.39 11.99
C ARG A 596 26.03 24.68 11.32
N ASP A 597 26.64 25.58 12.08
CA ASP A 597 27.11 26.85 11.55
C ASP A 597 28.12 26.69 10.41
N ASP A 598 28.92 25.62 10.45
CA ASP A 598 29.94 25.23 9.45
C ASP A 598 29.42 24.35 8.30
N GLN A 599 28.14 23.99 8.29
CA GLN A 599 27.47 23.31 7.17
C GLN A 599 26.80 24.31 6.22
N GLN A 600 26.76 24.00 4.93
CA GLN A 600 26.01 24.77 3.95
C GLN A 600 24.79 23.99 3.43
N LEU A 601 23.58 24.52 3.65
CA LEU A 601 22.34 23.97 3.12
C LEU A 601 21.81 24.85 1.98
N LEU A 602 21.93 24.35 0.76
CA LEU A 602 21.37 24.97 -0.45
C LEU A 602 19.98 24.40 -0.74
N GLN A 603 18.96 25.22 -0.51
CA GLN A 603 17.59 24.91 -0.91
C GLN A 603 17.40 25.31 -2.37
N THR A 604 17.12 24.36 -3.24
CA THR A 604 16.92 24.65 -4.67
C THR A 604 15.47 24.94 -5.01
N TRP A 605 14.53 24.48 -4.16
CA TRP A 605 13.11 24.34 -4.53
C TRP A 605 12.95 23.62 -5.89
N HIS A 606 11.76 23.70 -6.50
CA HIS A 606 11.43 22.87 -7.65
C HIS A 606 10.53 23.57 -8.69
N GLY A 607 10.52 24.90 -8.75
CA GLY A 607 9.80 25.64 -9.80
C GLY A 607 9.39 27.05 -9.42
N THR A 608 9.14 27.89 -10.42
CA THR A 608 8.54 29.23 -10.22
C THR A 608 7.10 29.06 -9.72
N PRO A 609 6.69 29.72 -8.62
CA PRO A 609 5.35 29.55 -8.06
C PRO A 609 4.25 30.25 -8.86
N LEU A 610 3.28 29.50 -9.39
CA LEU A 610 1.99 30.08 -9.82
C LEU A 610 1.01 30.18 -8.65
N LYS A 611 0.95 29.12 -7.83
CA LYS A 611 -0.02 28.92 -6.76
C LYS A 611 0.50 29.55 -5.47
N LEU A 612 -0.40 30.08 -4.64
CA LEU A 612 -0.01 30.65 -3.33
C LEU A 612 0.70 29.61 -2.46
N LEU A 613 1.85 29.98 -1.90
CA LEU A 613 2.71 29.13 -1.08
C LEU A 613 2.76 29.61 0.38
N GLY A 614 3.24 28.72 1.25
CA GLY A 614 3.60 29.08 2.63
C GLY A 614 2.54 29.88 3.38
N PHE A 615 2.93 31.07 3.84
CA PHE A 615 2.12 32.05 4.57
C PHE A 615 1.17 32.87 3.70
N ASP A 616 1.36 32.90 2.38
CA ASP A 616 0.50 33.65 1.46
C ASP A 616 -0.80 32.90 1.15
N ARG A 617 -0.94 31.63 1.55
CA ARG A 617 -2.16 30.83 1.31
C ARG A 617 -3.36 31.41 2.06
N ILE A 618 -4.39 31.78 1.30
CA ILE A 618 -5.65 32.33 1.82
C ILE A 618 -6.54 31.19 2.34
N GLY A 619 -7.24 31.42 3.47
CA GLY A 619 -8.34 30.56 3.93
C GLY A 619 -7.95 29.21 4.54
N THR A 620 -6.67 28.84 4.54
CA THR A 620 -6.21 27.67 5.31
C THR A 620 -5.91 28.12 6.73
N ASN A 621 -6.73 27.72 7.70
CA ASN A 621 -6.51 27.97 9.12
C ASN A 621 -5.30 27.14 9.61
N ARG A 622 -4.10 27.52 9.18
CA ARG A 622 -2.84 26.87 9.54
C ARG A 622 -2.42 27.43 10.90
N GLY A 623 -2.75 26.68 11.94
CA GLY A 623 -2.44 27.03 13.33
C GLY A 623 -0.94 27.28 13.57
N GLU A 624 -0.62 27.83 14.74
CA GLU A 624 0.73 28.24 15.12
C GLU A 624 1.78 27.12 14.97
N ALA A 625 1.38 25.85 15.14
CA ALA A 625 2.25 24.70 14.91
C ALA A 625 2.80 24.61 13.47
N TYR A 626 1.98 24.89 12.45
CA TYR A 626 2.46 24.93 11.05
C TYR A 626 3.43 26.10 10.84
N ARG A 627 3.09 27.26 11.43
CA ARG A 627 3.88 28.49 11.30
C ARG A 627 5.26 28.33 11.96
N SER A 628 5.30 27.73 13.15
CA SER A 628 6.53 27.43 13.89
C SER A 628 7.42 26.44 13.11
N LYS A 629 6.86 25.33 12.60
CA LYS A 629 7.60 24.39 11.74
C LYS A 629 8.18 25.05 10.49
N THR A 630 7.41 25.92 9.85
CA THR A 630 7.88 26.66 8.67
C THR A 630 9.03 27.61 9.02
N ARG A 631 8.92 28.36 10.11
CA ARG A 631 10.00 29.24 10.59
C ARG A 631 11.26 28.46 10.95
N HIS A 632 11.11 27.32 11.63
CA HIS A 632 12.22 26.44 11.97
C HIS A 632 12.95 25.96 10.73
N GLU A 633 12.23 25.42 9.74
CA GLU A 633 12.81 24.98 8.47
C GLU A 633 13.60 26.10 7.79
N VAL A 634 12.95 27.24 7.58
CA VAL A 634 13.49 28.35 6.79
C VAL A 634 14.77 28.92 7.42
N ALA A 635 14.90 28.82 8.74
CA ALA A 635 16.11 29.19 9.47
C ALA A 635 17.29 28.23 9.23
N GLN A 636 17.03 27.00 8.73
CA GLN A 636 18.09 26.04 8.44
C GLN A 636 18.77 26.28 7.09
N TRP A 637 18.16 27.05 6.18
CA TRP A 637 18.70 27.27 4.84
C TRP A 637 19.83 28.30 4.85
N SER A 638 20.98 27.97 4.27
CA SER A 638 22.06 28.92 4.02
C SER A 638 21.72 29.83 2.83
N ALA A 639 21.18 29.23 1.77
CA ALA A 639 20.75 29.92 0.58
C ALA A 639 19.53 29.24 -0.06
N LEU A 640 18.71 30.03 -0.75
CA LEU A 640 17.54 29.57 -1.53
C LEU A 640 17.71 29.98 -2.99
N ILE A 641 17.59 29.06 -3.94
CA ILE A 641 17.58 29.40 -5.37
C ILE A 641 16.22 29.98 -5.77
N ALA A 642 16.25 31.04 -6.58
CA ALA A 642 15.12 31.57 -7.30
C ALA A 642 15.46 31.69 -8.79
N GLN A 643 14.57 31.19 -9.65
CA GLN A 643 14.74 31.27 -11.10
C GLN A 643 14.75 32.72 -11.62
N ASN A 644 13.93 33.56 -11.00
CA ASN A 644 13.67 34.93 -11.44
C ASN A 644 13.30 35.83 -10.26
N ARG A 645 13.32 37.14 -10.50
CA ARG A 645 12.96 38.16 -9.52
C ARG A 645 11.58 37.96 -8.91
N PHE A 646 10.60 37.55 -9.72
CA PHE A 646 9.25 37.29 -9.25
C PHE A 646 9.25 36.17 -8.18
N SER A 647 9.92 35.05 -8.44
CA SER A 647 10.03 33.93 -7.49
C SER A 647 10.76 34.35 -6.22
N ARG A 648 11.82 35.16 -6.34
CA ARG A 648 12.53 35.72 -5.19
C ARG A 648 11.58 36.51 -4.29
N ASP A 649 10.80 37.42 -4.87
CA ASP A 649 9.86 38.27 -4.13
C ASP A 649 8.72 37.43 -3.50
N VAL A 650 8.23 36.41 -4.21
CA VAL A 650 7.29 35.42 -3.68
C VAL A 650 7.89 34.66 -2.50
N PHE A 651 9.11 34.10 -2.62
CA PHE A 651 9.72 33.34 -1.54
C PHE A 651 10.01 34.20 -0.30
N ARG A 652 10.35 35.49 -0.48
CA ARG A 652 10.45 36.46 0.62
C ARG A 652 9.14 36.57 1.39
N SER A 653 8.00 36.68 0.69
CA SER A 653 6.68 36.77 1.33
C SER A 653 6.23 35.43 1.92
N ALA A 654 6.12 34.41 1.07
CA ALA A 654 5.53 33.12 1.38
C ALA A 654 6.22 32.41 2.54
N TYR A 655 7.53 32.58 2.71
CA TYR A 655 8.30 31.92 3.75
C TYR A 655 8.85 32.88 4.81
N CYS A 656 8.61 34.19 4.67
CA CYS A 656 9.22 35.22 5.50
C CYS A 656 10.75 35.09 5.58
N TYR A 657 11.38 34.51 4.55
CA TYR A 657 12.80 34.17 4.57
C TYR A 657 13.64 35.45 4.51
N GLN A 658 14.59 35.60 5.43
CA GLN A 658 15.50 36.77 5.50
C GLN A 658 16.93 36.44 5.05
N GLY A 659 17.25 35.16 4.84
CA GLY A 659 18.58 34.72 4.39
C GLY A 659 18.87 35.04 2.92
N GLN A 660 19.92 34.44 2.37
CA GLN A 660 20.30 34.72 0.98
C GLN A 660 19.37 34.01 -0.01
N ILE A 661 18.83 34.76 -0.99
CA ILE A 661 18.15 34.19 -2.15
C ILE A 661 19.02 34.44 -3.38
N LEU A 662 19.36 33.36 -4.09
CA LEU A 662 20.16 33.35 -5.30
C LEU A 662 19.23 33.47 -6.51
N GLU A 663 19.09 34.67 -7.05
CA GLU A 663 18.36 34.92 -8.30
C GLU A 663 19.29 34.59 -9.49
N ILE A 664 19.32 33.31 -9.88
CA ILE A 664 20.37 32.78 -10.78
C ILE A 664 19.85 31.88 -11.91
N GLY A 665 18.54 31.79 -12.12
CA GLY A 665 17.94 30.78 -12.98
C GLY A 665 17.85 29.42 -12.27
N TYR A 666 17.40 28.39 -12.97
CA TYR A 666 17.39 27.03 -12.41
C TYR A 666 18.48 26.17 -13.03
N PRO A 667 19.37 25.55 -12.22
CA PRO A 667 20.38 24.60 -12.69
C PRO A 667 19.84 23.54 -13.66
N ARG A 668 18.66 22.97 -13.39
CA ARG A 668 18.05 21.95 -14.26
C ARG A 668 17.71 22.43 -15.68
N ASN A 669 17.60 23.75 -15.87
CA ASN A 669 17.25 24.35 -17.15
C ASN A 669 18.49 24.70 -17.99
N ASP A 670 19.71 24.51 -17.49
CA ASP A 670 20.93 24.87 -18.23
C ASP A 670 20.99 24.15 -19.59
N VAL A 671 20.56 22.88 -19.63
CA VAL A 671 20.49 22.08 -20.86
C VAL A 671 19.50 22.63 -21.90
N LEU A 672 18.49 23.39 -21.47
CA LEU A 672 17.46 23.96 -22.35
C LEU A 672 17.95 25.22 -23.08
N SER A 673 18.93 25.94 -22.52
CA SER A 673 19.41 27.23 -23.05
C SER A 673 20.30 27.08 -24.29
N SER A 674 20.92 25.90 -24.46
CA SER A 674 21.77 25.55 -25.61
C SER A 674 21.00 25.46 -26.94
N ALA A 675 19.66 25.36 -26.90
CA ALA A 675 18.81 25.21 -28.08
C ALA A 675 18.69 26.48 -28.96
N GLY A 676 19.26 27.63 -28.53
CA GLY A 676 19.14 28.90 -29.26
C GLY A 676 20.43 29.68 -29.52
N SER A 677 21.61 29.17 -29.13
CA SER A 677 22.86 29.95 -29.04
C SER A 677 24.02 29.43 -29.91
N GLY A 678 23.78 28.50 -30.83
CA GLY A 678 24.85 27.91 -31.68
C GLY A 678 25.64 26.79 -31.01
N ALA A 679 25.34 26.45 -29.75
CA ALA A 679 25.66 25.16 -29.13
C ALA A 679 24.60 24.09 -29.48
N ALA A 680 24.14 24.11 -30.73
CA ALA A 680 22.97 23.37 -31.23
C ALA A 680 23.13 21.84 -31.10
N ASP A 681 24.37 21.35 -31.02
CA ASP A 681 24.69 19.93 -31.11
C ASP A 681 24.22 19.15 -29.86
N ALA A 682 24.56 19.59 -28.65
CA ALA A 682 24.28 18.80 -27.43
C ALA A 682 22.79 18.70 -27.07
N GLY A 683 22.02 19.78 -27.24
CA GLY A 683 20.57 19.76 -26.97
C GLY A 683 19.81 18.96 -28.03
N SER A 684 20.26 19.04 -29.29
CA SER A 684 19.72 18.25 -30.40
C SER A 684 20.03 16.76 -30.24
N ASP A 685 21.24 16.41 -29.79
CA ASP A 685 21.64 15.03 -29.52
C ASP A 685 20.78 14.39 -28.42
N ILE A 686 20.51 15.13 -27.33
CA ILE A 686 19.60 14.64 -26.27
C ILE A 686 18.19 14.45 -26.82
N ALA A 687 17.66 15.43 -27.57
CA ALA A 687 16.33 15.32 -28.17
C ALA A 687 16.22 14.10 -29.09
N ALA A 688 17.23 13.86 -29.93
CA ALA A 688 17.30 12.70 -30.83
C ALA A 688 17.38 11.38 -30.05
N ALA A 689 18.22 11.30 -29.02
CA ALA A 689 18.35 10.11 -28.17
C ALA A 689 17.05 9.80 -27.41
N VAL A 690 16.33 10.83 -26.93
CA VAL A 690 15.04 10.67 -26.27
C VAL A 690 13.97 10.20 -27.24
N ARG A 691 13.91 10.77 -28.45
CA ARG A 691 12.97 10.35 -29.50
C ARG A 691 13.22 8.91 -29.92
N ASP A 692 14.47 8.54 -30.20
CA ASP A 692 14.87 7.17 -30.52
C ASP A 692 14.47 6.19 -29.41
N ARG A 693 14.78 6.53 -28.15
CA ARG A 693 14.40 5.74 -26.98
C ARG A 693 12.89 5.56 -26.83
N LEU A 694 12.09 6.55 -27.22
CA LEU A 694 10.63 6.51 -27.16
C LEU A 694 10.01 5.93 -28.45
N GLY A 695 10.81 5.51 -29.44
CA GLY A 695 10.34 5.00 -30.72
C GLY A 695 9.64 6.05 -31.58
N ILE A 696 10.00 7.32 -31.43
CA ILE A 696 9.41 8.46 -32.11
C ILE A 696 10.24 8.78 -33.36
N GLY A 697 9.59 8.82 -34.52
CA GLY A 697 10.24 9.22 -35.78
C GLY A 697 10.81 10.64 -35.74
N ALA A 698 11.87 10.89 -36.51
CA ALA A 698 12.53 12.21 -36.56
C ALA A 698 11.57 13.33 -37.00
N ASP A 699 10.64 13.03 -37.92
CA ASP A 699 9.67 13.97 -38.47
C ASP A 699 8.31 13.98 -37.74
N GLU A 700 8.15 13.18 -36.68
CA GLU A 700 6.89 13.16 -35.91
C GLU A 700 6.75 14.44 -35.07
N LEU A 701 5.55 15.05 -35.09
CA LEU A 701 5.19 16.12 -34.19
C LEU A 701 4.99 15.56 -32.77
N VAL A 702 5.80 16.01 -31.81
CA VAL A 702 5.74 15.54 -30.43
C VAL A 702 5.02 16.56 -29.55
N VAL A 703 3.86 16.16 -29.03
CA VAL A 703 3.04 16.95 -28.11
C VAL A 703 3.24 16.43 -26.68
N LEU A 704 3.74 17.26 -25.77
CA LEU A 704 3.90 16.88 -24.36
C LEU A 704 2.79 17.47 -23.50
N TYR A 705 2.02 16.62 -22.84
CA TYR A 705 0.99 17.03 -21.90
C TYR A 705 1.45 16.88 -20.44
N THR A 706 1.46 18.00 -19.69
CA THR A 706 1.90 18.08 -18.28
C THR A 706 0.82 18.67 -17.37
N PRO A 707 -0.28 17.94 -17.07
CA PRO A 707 -1.35 18.45 -16.24
C PRO A 707 -0.99 18.53 -14.75
N THR A 708 -1.65 19.42 -14.02
CA THR A 708 -1.57 19.46 -12.56
C THR A 708 -2.47 18.42 -11.92
N TRP A 709 -2.02 17.92 -10.76
CA TRP A 709 -2.84 17.05 -9.93
C TRP A 709 -4.07 17.78 -9.36
N ARG A 710 -5.25 17.16 -9.50
CA ARG A 710 -6.54 17.64 -8.99
C ARG A 710 -6.96 16.79 -7.80
N GLU A 711 -7.25 17.44 -6.67
CA GLU A 711 -7.80 16.77 -5.48
C GLU A 711 -9.23 16.25 -5.78
N GLY A 712 -9.45 14.95 -5.67
CA GLY A 712 -10.78 14.34 -5.74
C GLY A 712 -11.25 13.87 -7.13
N SER A 713 -10.47 14.08 -8.20
CA SER A 713 -10.74 13.39 -9.48
C SER A 713 -10.11 12.00 -9.42
N GLY A 714 -10.91 10.95 -9.60
CA GLY A 714 -10.40 9.58 -9.75
C GLY A 714 -9.56 9.36 -11.02
N SER A 715 -9.49 10.36 -11.91
CA SER A 715 -8.67 10.38 -13.11
C SER A 715 -7.41 11.24 -12.94
N ILE A 716 -6.33 10.76 -13.56
CA ILE A 716 -4.98 11.34 -13.62
C ILE A 716 -4.93 12.58 -14.52
N PHE A 717 -5.85 12.69 -15.47
CA PHE A 717 -5.87 13.71 -16.50
C PHE A 717 -7.01 14.68 -16.26
N ALA A 718 -6.80 15.96 -16.61
CA ALA A 718 -7.94 16.86 -16.83
C ALA A 718 -8.87 16.24 -17.89
N GLU A 719 -10.07 16.77 -18.05
CA GLU A 719 -11.12 16.34 -19.01
C GLU A 719 -10.69 16.30 -20.50
N LEU A 720 -9.39 16.47 -20.80
CA LEU A 720 -8.79 16.29 -22.11
C LEU A 720 -8.90 14.82 -22.53
N ASP A 721 -9.58 14.59 -23.64
CA ASP A 721 -9.66 13.28 -24.27
C ASP A 721 -8.34 12.99 -25.01
N LEU A 722 -7.46 12.26 -24.32
CA LEU A 722 -6.11 11.94 -24.82
C LEU A 722 -6.15 11.11 -26.11
N GLU A 723 -7.12 10.21 -26.24
CA GLU A 723 -7.26 9.39 -27.44
C GLU A 723 -7.74 10.23 -28.62
N ALA A 724 -8.67 11.17 -28.41
CA ALA A 724 -9.08 12.11 -29.46
C ALA A 724 -7.91 12.97 -29.94
N VAL A 725 -7.09 13.49 -29.01
CA VAL A 725 -5.89 14.24 -29.38
C VAL A 725 -4.92 13.35 -30.16
N GLN A 726 -4.59 12.16 -29.68
CA GLN A 726 -3.68 11.25 -30.40
C GLN A 726 -4.23 10.80 -31.76
N ARG A 727 -5.54 10.58 -31.90
CA ARG A 727 -6.17 10.30 -33.20
C ARG A 727 -6.04 11.47 -34.17
N SER A 728 -6.16 12.70 -33.69
CA SER A 728 -6.01 13.90 -34.53
C SER A 728 -4.59 14.12 -35.04
N LEU A 729 -3.57 13.67 -34.28
CA LEU A 729 -2.16 13.72 -34.68
C LEU A 729 -1.83 12.68 -35.77
N GLY A 730 -2.62 11.60 -35.87
CA GLY A 730 -2.43 10.53 -36.84
C GLY A 730 -1.10 9.81 -36.68
N ALA A 731 -0.57 9.28 -37.80
CA ALA A 731 0.73 8.61 -37.84
C ALA A 731 1.93 9.58 -37.82
N THR A 732 1.68 10.88 -38.00
CA THR A 732 2.70 11.93 -38.09
C THR A 732 2.95 12.64 -36.77
N GLY A 733 2.35 12.19 -35.67
CA GLY A 733 2.56 12.81 -34.37
C GLY A 733 2.30 11.89 -33.18
N ARG A 734 2.92 12.28 -32.07
CA ARG A 734 2.92 11.53 -30.82
C ARG A 734 2.50 12.41 -29.65
N LEU A 735 1.55 11.91 -28.87
CA LEU A 735 1.19 12.49 -27.58
C LEU A 735 1.98 11.80 -26.46
N LEU A 736 2.79 12.57 -25.76
CA LEU A 736 3.48 12.19 -24.53
C LEU A 736 2.70 12.73 -23.34
N VAL A 737 2.52 11.91 -22.31
CA VAL A 737 1.77 12.30 -21.13
C VAL A 737 2.65 12.15 -19.89
N ARG A 738 2.85 13.27 -19.19
CA ARG A 738 3.62 13.36 -17.95
C ARG A 738 2.68 13.67 -16.79
N GLY A 739 2.20 12.62 -16.13
CA GLY A 739 1.42 12.75 -14.90
C GLY A 739 2.23 13.33 -13.73
N HIS A 740 1.52 13.74 -12.68
CA HIS A 740 2.18 14.18 -11.44
C HIS A 740 2.72 12.98 -10.67
N VAL A 741 3.82 13.11 -9.93
CA VAL A 741 4.37 12.01 -9.10
C VAL A 741 3.39 11.47 -8.02
N ASN A 742 2.33 12.22 -7.73
CA ASN A 742 1.26 11.80 -6.81
C ASN A 742 0.12 11.06 -7.53
N THR A 743 0.00 11.15 -8.86
CA THR A 743 -0.98 10.39 -9.65
C THR A 743 -0.55 8.95 -9.93
N ILE A 744 0.75 8.65 -9.79
CA ILE A 744 1.33 7.30 -9.94
C ILE A 744 0.60 6.27 -9.06
N LYS A 745 0.12 6.66 -7.87
CA LYS A 745 -0.61 5.76 -6.95
C LYS A 745 -1.99 5.32 -7.46
N HIS A 746 -2.52 5.97 -8.49
CA HIS A 746 -3.85 5.68 -9.02
C HIS A 746 -3.83 4.71 -10.20
N GLY A 747 -2.65 4.20 -10.61
CA GLY A 747 -2.54 3.05 -11.52
C GLY A 747 -3.18 3.23 -12.89
N GLY A 748 -3.50 4.46 -13.29
CA GLY A 748 -3.98 4.77 -14.63
C GLY A 748 -2.79 4.84 -15.56
N ARG A 749 -2.47 3.73 -16.21
CA ARG A 749 -1.65 3.77 -17.42
C ARG A 749 -2.54 4.38 -18.50
N VAL A 750 -2.01 5.30 -19.31
CA VAL A 750 -2.73 5.73 -20.50
C VAL A 750 -2.79 4.54 -21.45
N GLY A 751 -4.00 4.13 -21.86
CA GLY A 751 -4.18 3.09 -22.88
C GLY A 751 -3.93 3.63 -24.29
N GLY A 752 -3.70 2.72 -25.25
CA GLY A 752 -3.64 3.05 -26.68
C GLY A 752 -2.28 3.56 -27.18
N SER A 753 -2.30 4.41 -28.21
CA SER A 753 -1.12 4.93 -28.93
C SER A 753 -0.44 6.13 -28.26
N VAL A 754 -0.92 6.54 -27.08
CA VAL A 754 -0.37 7.61 -26.25
C VAL A 754 0.77 7.07 -25.40
N LEU A 755 1.88 7.79 -25.32
CA LEU A 755 3.03 7.37 -24.51
C LEU A 755 2.96 7.99 -23.10
N ASP A 756 2.78 7.14 -22.09
CA ASP A 756 2.93 7.54 -20.69
C ASP A 756 4.42 7.66 -20.33
N VAL A 757 4.86 8.88 -20.10
CA VAL A 757 6.23 9.21 -19.71
C VAL A 757 6.29 9.73 -18.27
N THR A 758 5.30 9.39 -17.42
CA THR A 758 5.22 9.84 -16.02
C THR A 758 6.44 9.46 -15.18
N LEU A 759 7.07 8.32 -15.47
CA LEU A 759 8.24 7.80 -14.76
C LEU A 759 9.58 8.16 -15.40
N TYR A 760 9.59 8.87 -16.54
CA TYR A 760 10.83 9.28 -17.19
C TYR A 760 11.73 10.10 -16.23
N PRO A 761 13.04 9.87 -16.14
CA PRO A 761 13.85 10.43 -15.06
C PRO A 761 13.97 11.96 -15.11
N GLU A 762 14.30 12.51 -16.28
CA GLU A 762 14.60 13.92 -16.47
C GLU A 762 13.54 14.61 -17.33
N LEU A 763 12.91 15.64 -16.77
CA LEU A 763 11.82 16.35 -17.46
C LEU A 763 12.35 17.30 -18.56
N ALA A 764 13.58 17.82 -18.39
CA ALA A 764 14.23 18.68 -19.37
C ALA A 764 14.48 17.96 -20.71
N ASP A 765 14.85 16.68 -20.65
CA ASP A 765 15.02 15.81 -21.83
C ASP A 765 13.73 15.71 -22.64
N LEU A 766 12.59 15.52 -21.96
CA LEU A 766 11.28 15.52 -22.60
C LEU A 766 10.95 16.88 -23.23
N TYR A 767 11.33 18.00 -22.60
CA TYR A 767 11.14 19.33 -23.19
C TYR A 767 11.95 19.52 -24.48
N LEU A 768 13.18 19.01 -24.51
CA LEU A 768 14.04 19.04 -25.70
C LEU A 768 13.45 18.17 -26.82
N ALA A 769 12.92 17.00 -26.49
CA ALA A 769 12.31 16.09 -27.45
C ALA A 769 10.94 16.57 -28.00
N SER A 770 10.22 17.43 -27.27
CA SER A 770 8.85 17.85 -27.62
C SER A 770 8.82 19.11 -28.47
N ASP A 771 7.84 19.24 -29.37
CA ASP A 771 7.68 20.41 -30.24
C ASP A 771 6.71 21.45 -29.67
N VAL A 772 5.74 20.99 -28.88
CA VAL A 772 4.74 21.83 -28.19
C VAL A 772 4.40 21.20 -26.84
N MET A 773 4.13 22.05 -25.85
CA MET A 773 3.62 21.59 -24.56
C MET A 773 2.17 22.01 -24.34
N ILE A 774 1.33 21.05 -23.92
CA ILE A 774 0.02 21.30 -23.34
C ILE A 774 0.17 21.24 -21.81
N THR A 775 -0.31 22.24 -21.10
CA THR A 775 -0.32 22.25 -19.63
C THR A 775 -1.53 23.01 -19.10
N ASP A 776 -1.66 23.16 -17.78
CA ASP A 776 -2.75 23.88 -17.12
C ASP A 776 -2.21 24.94 -16.15
N TYR A 777 -2.11 24.61 -14.85
CA TYR A 777 -1.64 25.48 -13.76
C TYR A 777 -0.29 25.00 -13.22
N SER A 778 0.47 24.28 -14.04
CA SER A 778 1.73 23.65 -13.65
C SER A 778 2.86 24.68 -13.65
N SER A 779 3.85 24.51 -12.77
CA SER A 779 5.07 25.32 -12.84
C SER A 779 5.97 24.95 -14.01
N THR A 780 5.70 23.83 -14.70
CA THR A 780 6.46 23.37 -15.88
C THR A 780 6.45 24.40 -17.02
N MET A 781 5.42 25.24 -17.12
CA MET A 781 5.35 26.33 -18.10
C MET A 781 6.50 27.33 -18.01
N PHE A 782 7.05 27.55 -16.81
CA PHE A 782 8.18 28.48 -16.63
C PHE A 782 9.50 27.86 -17.08
N ASP A 783 9.66 26.55 -16.98
CA ASP A 783 10.88 25.87 -17.44
C ASP A 783 10.82 25.61 -18.94
N PHE A 784 9.68 25.13 -19.44
CA PHE A 784 9.48 24.88 -20.88
C PHE A 784 9.67 26.15 -21.70
N SER A 785 9.32 27.34 -21.17
CA SER A 785 9.52 28.61 -21.87
C SER A 785 10.98 28.95 -22.18
N VAL A 786 11.95 28.29 -21.54
CA VAL A 786 13.37 28.44 -21.88
C VAL A 786 13.65 27.94 -23.30
N THR A 787 12.94 26.90 -23.75
CA THR A 787 13.11 26.27 -25.08
C THR A 787 12.71 27.18 -26.24
N GLY A 788 11.85 28.18 -26.00
CA GLY A 788 11.27 29.01 -27.06
C GLY A 788 10.14 28.34 -27.86
N LYS A 789 9.74 27.12 -27.50
CA LYS A 789 8.73 26.34 -28.22
C LYS A 789 7.29 26.70 -27.80
N PRO A 790 6.27 26.55 -28.68
CA PRO A 790 4.88 26.89 -28.38
C PRO A 790 4.31 26.19 -27.15
N MET A 791 3.37 26.86 -26.46
CA MET A 791 2.63 26.31 -25.33
C MET A 791 1.12 26.50 -25.50
N ILE A 792 0.34 25.53 -25.03
CA ILE A 792 -1.12 25.55 -25.02
C ILE A 792 -1.59 25.31 -23.58
N PHE A 793 -2.53 26.12 -23.10
CA PHE A 793 -3.07 26.03 -21.75
C PHE A 793 -4.47 25.44 -21.75
N PHE A 794 -4.62 24.17 -21.37
CA PHE A 794 -5.92 23.51 -21.23
C PHE A 794 -6.47 23.72 -19.82
N VAL A 795 -7.39 24.67 -19.67
CA VAL A 795 -7.87 25.20 -18.40
C VAL A 795 -9.41 25.24 -18.33
N PRO A 796 -10.10 24.08 -18.44
CA PRO A 796 -11.56 24.01 -18.48
C PRO A 796 -12.23 24.64 -17.23
N ASP A 797 -11.52 24.65 -16.10
CA ASP A 797 -12.02 25.05 -14.79
C ASP A 797 -11.38 26.33 -14.23
N ILE A 798 -10.79 27.19 -15.06
CA ILE A 798 -10.01 28.37 -14.61
C ILE A 798 -10.75 29.25 -13.61
N GLY A 799 -12.07 29.43 -13.78
CA GLY A 799 -12.91 30.20 -12.86
C GLY A 799 -13.04 29.56 -11.48
N GLU A 800 -13.17 28.24 -11.39
CA GLU A 800 -13.24 27.53 -10.10
C GLU A 800 -11.86 27.44 -9.43
N TYR A 801 -10.82 27.17 -10.23
CA TYR A 801 -9.45 26.95 -9.75
C TYR A 801 -8.87 28.19 -9.07
N THR A 802 -8.99 29.35 -9.74
CA THR A 802 -8.45 30.63 -9.27
C THR A 802 -9.23 31.21 -8.10
N GLY A 803 -10.57 31.03 -8.08
CA GLY A 803 -11.45 31.64 -7.08
C GLY A 803 -11.70 30.83 -5.80
N ARG A 804 -11.61 29.48 -5.82
CA ARG A 804 -12.08 28.64 -4.68
C ARG A 804 -11.08 27.61 -4.15
N ARG A 805 -10.05 27.22 -4.90
CA ARG A 805 -9.21 26.05 -4.55
C ARG A 805 -7.85 26.39 -3.93
N ARG A 806 -7.01 27.18 -4.61
CA ARG A 806 -5.62 27.43 -4.14
C ARG A 806 -5.14 28.88 -4.24
N GLY A 807 -5.79 29.73 -5.04
CA GLY A 807 -5.33 31.09 -5.35
C GLY A 807 -4.04 31.10 -6.19
N THR A 808 -3.85 32.15 -6.98
CA THR A 808 -2.65 32.34 -7.82
C THR A 808 -2.01 33.70 -7.55
N TYR A 809 -0.71 33.82 -7.77
CA TYR A 809 0.04 35.07 -7.57
C TYR A 809 -0.21 36.11 -8.66
N PHE A 810 -0.69 35.68 -9.83
CA PHE A 810 -1.08 36.54 -10.94
C PHE A 810 -2.22 35.89 -11.75
N ASP A 811 -2.82 36.68 -12.64
CA ASP A 811 -3.84 36.22 -13.58
C ASP A 811 -3.16 35.55 -14.79
N LEU A 812 -3.32 34.23 -14.88
CA LEU A 812 -2.76 33.44 -15.97
C LEU A 812 -3.34 33.85 -17.33
N GLY A 813 -4.61 34.26 -17.43
CA GLY A 813 -5.22 34.65 -18.70
C GLY A 813 -4.63 35.94 -19.28
N ALA A 814 -4.19 36.85 -18.41
CA ALA A 814 -3.54 38.09 -18.81
C ALA A 814 -2.10 37.87 -19.29
N GLU A 815 -1.38 36.91 -18.70
CA GLU A 815 0.06 36.75 -18.90
C GLU A 815 0.49 35.58 -19.78
N ALA A 816 -0.36 34.57 -19.97
CA ALA A 816 0.05 33.31 -20.61
C ALA A 816 0.69 33.51 -22.00
N PRO A 817 1.80 32.80 -22.27
CA PRO A 817 2.52 32.87 -23.54
C PRO A 817 1.88 32.00 -24.65
N GLY A 818 0.60 31.64 -24.51
CA GLY A 818 -0.13 30.76 -25.40
C GLY A 818 -1.64 30.83 -25.16
N PRO A 819 -2.46 30.17 -26.01
CA PRO A 819 -3.91 30.19 -25.88
C PRO A 819 -4.40 29.44 -24.65
N LEU A 820 -5.45 29.98 -24.02
CA LEU A 820 -6.21 29.32 -22.96
C LEU A 820 -7.46 28.67 -23.56
N LEU A 821 -7.50 27.34 -23.52
CA LEU A 821 -8.52 26.51 -24.13
C LEU A 821 -9.30 25.75 -23.05
N ARG A 822 -10.55 25.42 -23.33
CA ARG A 822 -11.48 24.75 -22.40
C ARG A 822 -12.01 23.43 -22.93
N THR A 823 -11.89 23.15 -24.22
CA THR A 823 -12.39 21.90 -24.82
C THR A 823 -11.29 21.14 -25.57
N THR A 824 -11.47 19.82 -25.72
CA THR A 824 -10.57 18.99 -26.54
C THR A 824 -10.56 19.46 -27.99
N ASP A 825 -11.71 19.83 -28.56
CA ASP A 825 -11.81 20.29 -29.94
C ASP A 825 -10.99 21.56 -30.19
N GLU A 826 -10.99 22.49 -29.25
CA GLU A 826 -10.16 23.70 -29.32
C GLU A 826 -8.66 23.35 -29.31
N VAL A 827 -8.26 22.36 -28.50
CA VAL A 827 -6.87 21.87 -28.46
C VAL A 827 -6.48 21.26 -29.80
N ILE A 828 -7.32 20.38 -30.36
CA ILE A 828 -7.09 19.74 -31.67
C ILE A 828 -6.98 20.79 -32.78
N ALA A 829 -7.90 21.76 -32.83
CA ALA A 829 -7.87 22.84 -33.83
C ALA A 829 -6.61 23.70 -33.70
N THR A 830 -6.14 23.94 -32.48
CA THR A 830 -4.91 24.71 -32.22
C THR A 830 -3.65 23.94 -32.64
N LEU A 831 -3.62 22.62 -32.42
CA LEU A 831 -2.50 21.76 -32.84
C LEU A 831 -2.37 21.67 -34.36
N ALA A 832 -3.47 21.80 -35.11
CA ALA A 832 -3.46 21.77 -36.57
C ALA A 832 -2.77 22.97 -37.23
N ASP A 833 -2.60 24.10 -36.51
CA ASP A 833 -1.96 25.32 -37.02
C ASP A 833 -1.01 25.95 -35.98
N LEU A 834 -0.06 25.13 -35.49
CA LEU A 834 0.95 25.57 -34.53
C LEU A 834 1.80 26.77 -34.98
N PRO A 835 2.23 26.89 -36.26
CA PRO A 835 2.99 28.06 -36.71
C PRO A 835 2.22 29.37 -36.53
N ALA A 836 0.94 29.43 -36.91
CA ALA A 836 0.15 30.64 -36.74
C ALA A 836 -0.10 30.96 -35.25
N VAL A 837 -0.20 29.93 -34.40
CA VAL A 837 -0.29 30.11 -32.94
C VAL A 837 1.01 30.69 -32.40
N ALA A 838 2.18 30.18 -32.82
CA ALA A 838 3.47 30.69 -32.40
C ALA A 838 3.63 32.17 -32.76
N ASP A 839 3.29 32.56 -33.99
CA ASP A 839 3.37 33.94 -34.47
C ASP A 839 2.43 34.87 -33.68
N ARG A 840 1.17 34.43 -33.46
CA ARG A 840 0.17 35.20 -32.72
C ARG A 840 0.59 35.50 -31.28
N TYR A 841 1.31 34.59 -30.64
CA TYR A 841 1.70 34.71 -29.23
C TYR A 841 3.18 35.11 -29.02
N ALA A 842 3.96 35.34 -30.09
CA ALA A 842 5.39 35.62 -30.02
C ALA A 842 5.76 36.78 -29.07
N ASP A 843 5.03 37.89 -29.11
CA ASP A 843 5.28 39.03 -28.22
C ASP A 843 4.95 38.74 -26.74
N ARG A 844 3.89 37.96 -26.48
CA ARG A 844 3.57 37.50 -25.12
C ARG A 844 4.65 36.55 -24.61
N TYR A 845 5.11 35.65 -25.45
CA TYR A 845 6.20 34.72 -25.15
C TYR A 845 7.50 35.45 -24.82
N ARG A 846 7.86 36.48 -25.60
CA ARG A 846 9.06 37.30 -25.34
C ARG A 846 8.98 38.00 -23.98
N ARG A 847 7.84 38.61 -23.66
CA ARG A 847 7.62 39.25 -22.34
C ARG A 847 7.66 38.25 -21.20
N TRP A 848 7.08 37.07 -21.41
CA TRP A 848 7.12 35.96 -20.44
C TRP A 848 8.57 35.56 -20.12
N ARG A 849 9.39 35.30 -21.14
CA ARG A 849 10.81 34.94 -20.96
C ARG A 849 11.60 36.05 -20.27
N GLN A 850 11.38 37.32 -20.63
CA GLN A 850 12.03 38.45 -19.98
C GLN A 850 11.70 38.53 -18.48
N LYS A 851 10.45 38.20 -18.12
CA LYS A 851 9.99 38.22 -16.72
C LYS A 851 10.45 36.99 -15.93
N PHE A 852 10.36 35.80 -16.51
CA PHE A 852 10.49 34.54 -15.78
C PHE A 852 11.77 33.73 -16.09
N ASN A 853 12.45 33.98 -17.20
CA ASN A 853 13.67 33.28 -17.60
C ASN A 853 14.89 34.19 -17.89
N PRO A 854 15.09 35.35 -17.22
CA PRO A 854 16.20 36.25 -17.56
C PRO A 854 17.60 35.67 -17.25
N TYR A 855 17.68 34.62 -16.43
CA TYR A 855 18.93 33.97 -16.02
C TYR A 855 18.99 32.48 -16.38
N ASP A 856 18.05 31.94 -17.17
CA ASP A 856 18.19 30.56 -17.68
C ASP A 856 19.07 30.58 -18.94
N ASP A 857 20.34 30.96 -18.76
CA ASP A 857 21.36 31.25 -19.77
C ASP A 857 22.40 30.11 -19.96
N GLY A 858 22.14 28.94 -19.37
CA GLY A 858 23.06 27.80 -19.39
C GLY A 858 24.18 27.88 -18.36
N GLN A 859 24.15 28.84 -17.44
CA GLN A 859 25.19 29.06 -16.42
C GLN A 859 24.64 29.02 -14.97
N ALA A 860 23.40 28.58 -14.76
CA ALA A 860 22.77 28.57 -13.44
C ALA A 860 23.46 27.60 -12.47
N SER A 861 23.84 26.40 -12.93
CA SER A 861 24.56 25.40 -12.14
C SER A 861 25.90 25.92 -11.66
N ARG A 862 26.65 26.58 -12.56
CA ARG A 862 27.93 27.23 -12.21
C ARG A 862 27.73 28.30 -11.14
N ARG A 863 26.74 29.19 -11.30
CA ARG A 863 26.42 30.23 -10.31
C ARG A 863 26.03 29.64 -8.96
N ALA A 864 25.25 28.55 -8.94
CA ALA A 864 24.85 27.85 -7.73
C ALA A 864 26.05 27.26 -6.99
N VAL A 865 26.94 26.57 -7.72
CA VAL A 865 28.16 25.99 -7.14
C VAL A 865 29.14 27.07 -6.66
N ASP A 866 29.27 28.17 -7.40
CA ASP A 866 30.08 29.31 -6.94
C ASP A 866 29.52 29.92 -5.64
N ALA A 867 28.20 29.95 -5.45
CA ALA A 867 27.61 30.42 -4.20
C ALA A 867 27.83 29.41 -3.06
N LEU A 868 27.69 28.11 -3.33
CA LEU A 868 27.86 27.04 -2.36
C LEU A 868 29.29 26.93 -1.82
N LEU A 869 30.30 27.12 -2.67
CA LEU A 869 31.72 26.99 -2.31
C LEU A 869 32.34 28.27 -1.72
N ARG A 870 31.70 29.43 -1.85
CA ARG A 870 32.20 30.72 -1.33
C ARG A 870 31.83 30.98 0.12
N GLN A 871 30.95 30.16 0.70
CA GLN A 871 30.48 30.21 2.09
C GLN A 871 31.08 29.06 2.88
#